data_AF-A0A7L2ZWD1-F1
#
_entry.id   AF-A0A7L2ZWD1-F1
#
_cell.length_a   1.000
_cell.length_b   1.000
_cell.length_c   1.000
_cell.angle_alpha   90.00
_cell.angle_beta   90.00
_cell.angle_gamma   90.00
#
_symmetry.space_group_name_H-M   'P 1'
#
loop_
_entity.id
_entity.type
_entity.pdbx_description
1 polymer ?
#
loop_
_entity_poly.entity_id
_entity_poly.type
_entity_poly.pdbx_seq_one_letter_code
_entity_poly.pdbx_strand_id
1 'polypeptide(L)'
;NVCKSVNHGCEHVCVNADNSYICKCREGFVLREDGKTCRRQDICKSVSHGCEHICVNEDDSYVCKCHEGFLLREDGKTCRNKDICSSVHHGCEHVCVNADESYICQCYEGFALREDGRTCRKKDVCNSVDHGCEHICVNTDSSYLCQCYEGFVLGEDKKTCKNKDICKSVSHGCEHLCVNNDDSYTCQCHDGFVLRQDGKTCRSKDICKSVNHGCEHVCASSGDSFVCKCQEGFLLREDGKTCRNEDLCKSINHGCEHVCVNSGDSYTCKCHDGFLLREDGKTCRNKDICNSVDHGCEQVCVNTEDSYICQCHEKFILKEDGKTCRYKDVCNSIDHSCEHICVNTGDSYVCKCHEDFILREDGKTCRSKDVCKSVDHGCEYACVNNDDSYICKCQEGYVLKEDRKTCRRCTEGPLDLVFVIDGSKSLGEDNFEIVKQFVSGILDTLEISPKAARVGLLQYSTEVRTEFTLRQFSSAKDMKKAVSQMKYMGRGSMTGLALRQMSERSFTETEGARPFSANIPRISIVFTDGRAQDEVSEWATRAKQRGIIIYAIGIGKAIEEELLEIASEPSYKHLFYAEDFTALEDISEELRAQICEALKESPHQQDASSGRIHKTGPQPSGPESTTIAITDVIDCPHLAVHHRYLFEDSQIHSTTGNWVPFPILKCFCFSAKASKDNDQCKCENLVTFQNYATSEVRKLTQRYI
;
A
#
# COMPACT_ATOMS: atom_id res chain seq x y z
N ASN A 1 -112.60 -19.65 -17.57
CA ASN A 1 -111.15 -19.60 -17.91
C ASN A 1 -110.96 -20.09 -19.35
N VAL A 2 -111.09 -19.16 -20.28
CA VAL A 2 -111.09 -19.38 -21.74
C VAL A 2 -109.77 -19.96 -22.26
N CYS A 3 -108.62 -19.63 -21.65
CA CYS A 3 -107.30 -20.17 -21.98
C CYS A 3 -107.09 -21.65 -21.57
N LYS A 4 -108.01 -22.28 -20.83
CA LYS A 4 -107.92 -23.72 -20.47
C LYS A 4 -108.82 -24.62 -21.31
N SER A 5 -109.82 -24.07 -21.99
CA SER A 5 -110.81 -24.85 -22.76
C SER A 5 -110.43 -25.04 -24.22
N VAL A 6 -109.65 -24.12 -24.81
CA VAL A 6 -109.24 -24.16 -26.22
C VAL A 6 -107.83 -23.58 -26.35
N ASN A 7 -106.99 -24.16 -27.21
CA ASN A 7 -105.68 -23.60 -27.52
C ASN A 7 -105.84 -22.43 -28.51
N HIS A 8 -105.52 -21.21 -28.07
CA HIS A 8 -105.76 -19.98 -28.83
C HIS A 8 -104.60 -19.53 -29.73
N GLY A 9 -103.54 -20.35 -29.82
CA GLY A 9 -102.42 -20.11 -30.73
C GLY A 9 -101.52 -18.93 -30.31
N CYS A 10 -101.51 -18.57 -29.02
CA CYS A 10 -100.54 -17.61 -28.49
C CYS A 10 -99.14 -18.24 -28.48
N GLU A 11 -98.16 -17.57 -29.07
CA GLU A 11 -96.79 -18.10 -29.16
C GLU A 11 -96.14 -18.28 -27.77
N HIS A 12 -96.43 -17.39 -26.82
CA HIS A 12 -95.83 -17.40 -25.50
C HIS A 12 -96.81 -17.73 -24.37
N VAL A 13 -97.66 -16.77 -23.96
CA VAL A 13 -98.55 -16.94 -22.81
C VAL A 13 -99.95 -16.45 -23.15
N CYS A 14 -100.97 -17.26 -22.86
CA CYS A 14 -102.38 -16.86 -22.94
C CYS A 14 -102.86 -16.40 -21.56
N VAL A 15 -103.42 -15.19 -21.47
CA VAL A 15 -104.00 -14.64 -20.24
C VAL A 15 -105.51 -14.46 -20.44
N ASN A 16 -106.30 -14.88 -19.45
CA ASN A 16 -107.76 -14.70 -19.49
C ASN A 16 -108.11 -13.24 -19.24
N ALA A 17 -109.00 -12.69 -20.06
CA ALA A 17 -109.65 -11.41 -19.86
C ALA A 17 -111.17 -11.64 -19.79
N ASP A 18 -111.96 -10.69 -19.29
CA ASP A 18 -113.40 -10.89 -19.03
C ASP A 18 -114.15 -11.32 -20.31
N ASN A 19 -114.49 -12.61 -20.34
CA ASN A 19 -115.03 -13.35 -21.48
C ASN A 19 -114.16 -13.41 -22.75
N SER A 20 -112.86 -13.12 -22.68
CA SER A 20 -111.93 -13.27 -23.82
C SER A 20 -110.54 -13.78 -23.40
N TYR A 21 -109.60 -13.81 -24.34
CA TYR A 21 -108.19 -14.09 -24.08
C TYR A 21 -107.30 -13.03 -24.73
N ILE A 22 -106.14 -12.79 -24.13
CA ILE A 22 -105.09 -11.94 -24.69
C ILE A 22 -103.77 -12.71 -24.66
N CYS A 23 -103.05 -12.72 -25.78
CA CYS A 23 -101.69 -13.26 -25.84
C CYS A 23 -100.71 -12.23 -25.28
N LYS A 24 -99.87 -12.65 -24.33
CA LYS A 24 -98.73 -11.86 -23.84
C LYS A 24 -97.42 -12.54 -24.19
N CYS A 25 -96.46 -11.74 -24.60
CA CYS A 25 -95.09 -12.18 -24.82
C CYS A 25 -94.33 -12.21 -23.49
N ARG A 26 -93.40 -13.15 -23.36
CA ARG A 26 -92.41 -13.17 -22.26
C ARG A 26 -91.48 -11.97 -22.38
N GLU A 27 -90.83 -11.59 -21.28
CA GLU A 27 -89.90 -10.46 -21.24
C GLU A 27 -88.86 -10.52 -22.38
N GLY A 28 -88.56 -9.37 -22.99
CA GLY A 28 -87.66 -9.23 -24.14
C GLY A 28 -88.32 -9.36 -25.52
N PHE A 29 -89.62 -9.69 -25.58
CA PHE A 29 -90.37 -9.82 -26.82
C PHE A 29 -91.63 -8.94 -26.81
N VAL A 30 -91.93 -8.33 -27.96
CA VAL A 30 -93.12 -7.50 -28.18
C VAL A 30 -94.11 -8.22 -29.08
N LEU A 31 -95.40 -8.14 -28.74
CA LEU A 31 -96.47 -8.77 -29.52
C LEU A 31 -96.57 -8.08 -30.88
N ARG A 32 -96.59 -8.86 -31.97
CA ARG A 32 -96.82 -8.32 -33.32
C ARG A 32 -98.27 -7.86 -33.44
N GLU A 33 -98.55 -7.09 -34.49
CA GLU A 33 -99.88 -6.56 -34.78
C GLU A 33 -100.94 -7.65 -35.03
N ASP A 34 -100.53 -8.89 -35.33
CA ASP A 34 -101.43 -10.05 -35.44
C ASP A 34 -102.04 -10.48 -34.09
N GLY A 35 -101.57 -9.91 -32.98
CA GLY A 35 -102.07 -10.17 -31.64
C GLY A 35 -101.74 -11.57 -31.09
N LYS A 36 -100.91 -12.36 -31.76
CA LYS A 36 -100.63 -13.77 -31.38
C LYS A 36 -99.15 -14.14 -31.38
N THR A 37 -98.35 -13.58 -32.28
CA THR A 37 -96.92 -13.88 -32.39
C THR A 37 -96.06 -12.80 -31.73
N CYS A 38 -94.89 -13.20 -31.26
CA CYS A 38 -93.96 -12.37 -30.52
C CYS A 38 -92.70 -12.14 -31.36
N ARG A 39 -92.21 -10.91 -31.44
CA ARG A 39 -90.88 -10.61 -32.03
C ARG A 39 -89.95 -10.04 -30.98
N ARG A 40 -88.67 -10.38 -31.07
CA ARG A 40 -87.63 -9.88 -30.18
C ARG A 40 -87.46 -8.38 -30.38
N GLN A 41 -87.35 -7.62 -29.29
CA GLN A 41 -87.20 -6.17 -29.34
C GLN A 41 -85.77 -5.80 -29.77
N ASP A 42 -85.62 -4.91 -30.76
CA ASP A 42 -84.31 -4.38 -31.21
C ASP A 42 -83.81 -3.35 -30.19
N ILE A 43 -82.73 -3.71 -29.49
CA ILE A 43 -82.28 -3.01 -28.27
C ILE A 43 -81.45 -1.76 -28.63
N CYS A 44 -80.60 -1.80 -29.66
CA CYS A 44 -79.82 -0.63 -30.12
C CYS A 44 -80.68 0.50 -30.72
N LYS A 45 -81.95 0.26 -31.07
CA LYS A 45 -82.87 1.33 -31.51
C LYS A 45 -83.71 1.93 -30.38
N SER A 46 -83.53 1.49 -29.14
CA SER A 46 -84.17 2.08 -27.97
C SER A 46 -83.36 3.26 -27.42
N VAL A 47 -84.03 4.26 -26.84
CA VAL A 47 -83.46 5.59 -26.53
C VAL A 47 -82.33 5.58 -25.48
N SER A 48 -82.07 4.46 -24.79
CA SER A 48 -80.97 4.40 -23.80
C SER A 48 -80.26 3.04 -23.78
N HIS A 49 -79.67 2.62 -24.91
CA HIS A 49 -78.82 1.42 -24.97
C HIS A 49 -77.41 1.64 -24.36
N GLY A 50 -77.01 2.88 -24.07
CA GLY A 50 -75.87 3.18 -23.19
C GLY A 50 -74.49 2.75 -23.71
N CYS A 51 -74.32 2.56 -25.02
CA CYS A 51 -72.99 2.47 -25.64
C CYS A 51 -72.46 3.88 -25.89
N GLU A 52 -71.21 4.14 -25.54
CA GLU A 52 -70.62 5.48 -25.71
C GLU A 52 -70.39 5.82 -27.19
N HIS A 53 -69.90 4.87 -27.98
CA HIS A 53 -69.64 5.09 -29.41
C HIS A 53 -70.61 4.32 -30.31
N ILE A 54 -70.37 3.04 -30.58
CA ILE A 54 -71.14 2.26 -31.55
C ILE A 54 -71.87 1.11 -30.85
N CYS A 55 -73.16 0.90 -31.14
CA CYS A 55 -73.97 -0.24 -30.66
C CYS A 55 -74.25 -1.21 -31.81
N VAL A 56 -74.01 -2.50 -31.61
CA VAL A 56 -74.32 -3.54 -32.59
C VAL A 56 -75.18 -4.61 -31.91
N ASN A 57 -76.38 -4.90 -32.43
CA ASN A 57 -77.21 -5.99 -31.92
C ASN A 57 -76.62 -7.33 -32.36
N GLU A 58 -76.53 -8.27 -31.42
CA GLU A 58 -76.22 -9.68 -31.69
C GLU A 58 -77.39 -10.55 -31.22
N ASP A 59 -77.43 -11.79 -31.68
CA ASP A 59 -78.67 -12.59 -31.74
C ASP A 59 -79.53 -12.53 -30.45
N ASP A 60 -78.93 -12.59 -29.26
CA ASP A 60 -79.63 -12.51 -27.96
C ASP A 60 -79.27 -11.27 -27.09
N SER A 61 -78.47 -10.31 -27.58
CA SER A 61 -77.99 -9.14 -26.80
C SER A 61 -77.51 -7.98 -27.70
N TYR A 62 -76.83 -6.99 -27.15
CA TYR A 62 -76.05 -6.02 -27.93
C TYR A 62 -74.64 -5.89 -27.35
N VAL A 63 -73.69 -5.53 -28.21
CA VAL A 63 -72.31 -5.24 -27.82
C VAL A 63 -71.93 -3.84 -28.28
N CYS A 64 -71.22 -3.12 -27.43
CA CYS A 64 -70.69 -1.81 -27.77
C CYS A 64 -69.30 -1.96 -28.39
N LYS A 65 -68.99 -1.16 -29.41
CA LYS A 65 -67.67 -1.07 -30.06
C LYS A 65 -67.19 0.38 -30.09
N CYS A 66 -65.87 0.56 -30.08
CA CYS A 66 -65.23 1.87 -30.13
C CYS A 66 -64.68 2.19 -31.52
N HIS A 67 -64.62 3.49 -31.87
CA HIS A 67 -63.92 3.96 -33.06
C HIS A 67 -62.40 3.69 -33.00
N GLU A 68 -61.71 3.68 -34.15
CA GLU A 68 -60.26 3.50 -34.20
C GLU A 68 -59.53 4.53 -33.34
N GLY A 69 -58.50 4.10 -32.61
CA GLY A 69 -57.79 4.91 -31.61
C GLY A 69 -58.32 4.76 -30.17
N PHE A 70 -59.44 4.06 -29.97
CA PHE A 70 -60.05 3.85 -28.65
C PHE A 70 -60.22 2.35 -28.31
N LEU A 71 -60.11 2.00 -27.03
CA LEU A 71 -60.29 0.65 -26.49
C LEU A 71 -61.55 0.60 -25.61
N LEU A 72 -62.37 -0.43 -25.78
CA LEU A 72 -63.56 -0.66 -24.95
C LEU A 72 -63.13 -1.03 -23.54
N ARG A 73 -63.69 -0.36 -22.53
CA ARG A 73 -63.42 -0.65 -21.13
C ARG A 73 -64.06 -1.97 -20.71
N GLU A 74 -63.64 -2.48 -19.56
CA GLU A 74 -64.16 -3.74 -18.97
C GLU A 74 -65.66 -3.67 -18.64
N ASP A 75 -66.24 -2.47 -18.53
CA ASP A 75 -67.69 -2.28 -18.36
C ASP A 75 -68.51 -2.64 -19.63
N GLY A 76 -67.82 -2.91 -20.75
CA GLY A 76 -68.40 -3.33 -22.02
C GLY A 76 -69.22 -2.25 -22.73
N LYS A 77 -69.14 -0.98 -22.29
CA LYS A 77 -70.01 0.10 -22.79
C LYS A 77 -69.28 1.41 -23.10
N THR A 78 -68.25 1.75 -22.33
CA THR A 78 -67.50 3.00 -22.49
C THR A 78 -66.15 2.77 -23.17
N CYS A 79 -65.64 3.78 -23.85
CA CYS A 79 -64.44 3.75 -24.65
C CYS A 79 -63.37 4.65 -24.03
N ARG A 80 -62.11 4.21 -23.98
CA ARG A 80 -60.97 5.06 -23.59
C ARG A 80 -59.97 5.19 -24.71
N ASN A 81 -59.34 6.36 -24.80
CA ASN A 81 -58.24 6.59 -25.74
C ASN A 81 -57.13 5.55 -25.53
N LYS A 82 -56.59 5.01 -26.63
CA LYS A 82 -55.40 4.18 -26.62
C LYS A 82 -54.21 5.08 -26.29
N ASP A 83 -53.62 4.89 -25.12
CA ASP A 83 -52.57 5.77 -24.59
C ASP A 83 -51.31 5.76 -25.47
N ILE A 84 -51.04 6.88 -26.16
CA ILE A 84 -49.95 7.04 -27.13
C ILE A 84 -48.60 7.21 -26.40
N CYS A 85 -48.59 7.92 -25.25
CA CYS A 85 -47.42 8.09 -24.37
C CYS A 85 -46.92 6.78 -23.75
N SER A 86 -47.80 5.78 -23.61
CA SER A 86 -47.45 4.47 -23.04
C SER A 86 -46.94 3.44 -24.06
N SER A 87 -46.93 3.78 -25.36
CA SER A 87 -46.60 2.84 -26.44
C SER A 87 -45.14 2.89 -26.91
N VAL A 88 -44.47 4.06 -26.83
CA VAL A 88 -43.06 4.30 -27.17
C VAL A 88 -42.53 5.48 -26.34
N HIS A 89 -41.27 5.48 -25.92
CA HIS A 89 -40.66 6.61 -25.21
C HIS A 89 -40.44 7.81 -26.16
N HIS A 90 -41.19 8.89 -25.94
CA HIS A 90 -41.24 10.04 -26.85
C HIS A 90 -40.25 11.18 -26.54
N GLY A 91 -39.31 10.96 -25.63
CA GLY A 91 -38.18 11.88 -25.38
C GLY A 91 -38.54 13.21 -24.71
N CYS A 92 -39.62 13.28 -23.95
CA CYS A 92 -39.93 14.42 -23.08
C CYS A 92 -39.01 14.44 -21.85
N GLU A 93 -38.45 15.61 -21.50
CA GLU A 93 -37.56 15.73 -20.33
C GLU A 93 -38.31 15.53 -19.00
N HIS A 94 -39.52 16.07 -18.88
CA HIS A 94 -40.34 15.91 -17.67
C HIS A 94 -41.52 14.96 -17.89
N VAL A 95 -42.67 15.45 -18.36
CA VAL A 95 -43.87 14.61 -18.51
C VAL A 95 -44.41 14.64 -19.93
N CYS A 96 -44.76 13.46 -20.46
CA CYS A 96 -45.51 13.27 -21.69
C CYS A 96 -47.00 13.25 -21.36
N VAL A 97 -47.77 14.07 -22.03
CA VAL A 97 -49.24 14.09 -21.92
C VAL A 97 -49.84 13.82 -23.29
N ASN A 98 -50.77 12.86 -23.34
CA ASN A 98 -51.50 12.56 -24.57
C ASN A 98 -52.37 13.77 -24.95
N ALA A 99 -52.23 14.22 -26.18
CA ALA A 99 -53.11 15.21 -26.79
C ALA A 99 -54.01 14.51 -27.82
N ASP A 100 -55.10 15.14 -28.26
CA ASP A 100 -55.98 14.52 -29.26
C ASP A 100 -55.17 14.15 -30.51
N GLU A 101 -55.13 12.85 -30.80
CA GLU A 101 -54.39 12.19 -31.89
C GLU A 101 -52.84 12.28 -31.83
N SER A 102 -52.22 12.83 -30.76
CA SER A 102 -50.75 12.96 -30.63
C SER A 102 -50.25 13.01 -29.16
N TYR A 103 -49.02 13.47 -28.94
CA TYR A 103 -48.47 13.72 -27.59
C TYR A 103 -47.81 15.11 -27.52
N ILE A 104 -47.80 15.71 -26.34
CA ILE A 104 -47.05 16.94 -26.04
C ILE A 104 -46.22 16.74 -24.77
N CYS A 105 -45.03 17.37 -24.72
CA CYS A 105 -44.19 17.39 -23.53
C CYS A 105 -44.53 18.61 -22.67
N GLN A 106 -44.76 18.40 -21.38
CA GLN A 106 -45.04 19.47 -20.43
C GLN A 106 -44.00 19.48 -19.30
N CYS A 107 -43.66 20.67 -18.83
CA CYS A 107 -42.73 20.87 -17.73
C CYS A 107 -43.45 20.99 -16.39
N TYR A 108 -42.81 20.56 -15.30
CA TYR A 108 -43.30 20.80 -13.94
C TYR A 108 -43.32 22.30 -13.59
N GLU A 109 -44.10 22.67 -12.56
CA GLU A 109 -44.19 24.07 -12.11
C GLU A 109 -42.81 24.67 -11.81
N GLY A 110 -42.61 25.93 -12.21
CA GLY A 110 -41.32 26.62 -12.12
C GLY A 110 -40.41 26.45 -13.34
N PHE A 111 -40.80 25.62 -14.32
CA PHE A 111 -40.08 25.39 -15.57
C PHE A 111 -40.94 25.72 -16.79
N ALA A 112 -40.31 26.26 -17.83
CA ALA A 112 -40.90 26.60 -19.12
C ALA A 112 -40.30 25.70 -20.22
N LEU A 113 -41.17 25.19 -21.11
CA LEU A 113 -40.74 24.37 -22.24
C LEU A 113 -39.90 25.22 -23.20
N ARG A 114 -38.77 24.70 -23.64
CA ARG A 114 -37.91 25.35 -24.63
C ARG A 114 -38.56 25.24 -26.02
N GLU A 115 -38.04 26.03 -26.96
CA GLU A 115 -38.53 26.05 -28.35
C GLU A 115 -38.40 24.70 -29.07
N ASP A 116 -37.56 23.80 -28.57
CA ASP A 116 -37.43 22.43 -29.09
C ASP A 116 -38.65 21.52 -28.78
N GLY A 117 -39.60 22.01 -27.97
CA GLY A 117 -40.83 21.31 -27.64
C GLY A 117 -40.65 20.07 -26.77
N ARG A 118 -39.46 19.82 -26.22
CA ARG A 118 -39.14 18.59 -25.46
C ARG A 118 -38.40 18.83 -24.15
N THR A 119 -37.54 19.84 -24.10
CA THR A 119 -36.72 20.14 -22.92
C THR A 119 -37.26 21.33 -22.14
N CYS A 120 -37.01 21.34 -20.83
CA CYS A 120 -37.55 22.27 -19.87
C CYS A 120 -36.44 23.16 -19.30
N ARG A 121 -36.64 24.48 -19.30
CA ARG A 121 -35.74 25.42 -18.59
C ARG A 121 -36.45 26.04 -17.40
N LYS A 122 -35.72 26.26 -16.31
CA LYS A 122 -36.27 26.95 -15.14
C LYS A 122 -36.67 28.39 -15.54
N LYS A 123 -37.87 28.82 -15.15
CA LYS A 123 -38.37 30.16 -15.47
C LYS A 123 -37.61 31.18 -14.61
N ASP A 124 -36.91 32.10 -15.27
CA ASP A 124 -36.12 33.13 -14.60
C ASP A 124 -37.06 34.21 -14.02
N VAL A 125 -37.18 34.23 -12.68
CA VAL A 125 -38.11 35.08 -11.94
C VAL A 125 -37.59 36.51 -11.87
N CYS A 126 -36.27 36.72 -11.72
CA CYS A 126 -35.62 38.03 -11.64
C CYS A 126 -35.76 38.85 -12.93
N ASN A 127 -35.83 38.20 -14.10
CA ASN A 127 -36.00 38.88 -15.39
C ASN A 127 -37.46 39.10 -15.80
N SER A 128 -38.41 38.62 -15.00
CA SER A 128 -39.84 38.67 -15.35
C SER A 128 -40.55 39.95 -14.88
N VAL A 129 -40.12 40.55 -13.78
CA VAL A 129 -40.64 41.81 -13.19
C VAL A 129 -39.51 42.44 -12.34
N ASP A 130 -39.44 43.77 -12.22
CA ASP A 130 -38.51 44.42 -11.28
C ASP A 130 -38.95 44.19 -9.83
N HIS A 131 -38.08 43.55 -9.07
CA HIS A 131 -38.34 43.09 -7.71
C HIS A 131 -37.78 44.02 -6.63
N GLY A 132 -37.12 45.13 -7.01
CA GLY A 132 -36.66 46.17 -6.09
C GLY A 132 -35.47 45.77 -5.21
N CYS A 133 -34.55 44.95 -5.73
CA CYS A 133 -33.28 44.66 -5.08
C CYS A 133 -32.28 45.79 -5.31
N GLU A 134 -31.64 46.31 -4.25
CA GLU A 134 -30.69 47.43 -4.38
C GLU A 134 -29.43 47.07 -5.18
N HIS A 135 -28.90 45.87 -4.98
CA HIS A 135 -27.68 45.40 -5.68
C HIS A 135 -27.96 44.27 -6.67
N ILE A 136 -28.03 43.01 -6.22
CA ILE A 136 -28.16 41.86 -7.12
C ILE A 136 -29.45 41.10 -6.80
N CYS A 137 -30.25 40.75 -7.82
CA CYS A 137 -31.36 39.79 -7.73
C CYS A 137 -30.88 38.40 -8.15
N VAL A 138 -31.10 37.39 -7.31
CA VAL A 138 -30.74 36.00 -7.60
C VAL A 138 -31.98 35.12 -7.60
N ASN A 139 -32.16 34.33 -8.65
CA ASN A 139 -33.25 33.35 -8.74
C ASN A 139 -33.02 32.19 -7.77
N THR A 140 -34.05 31.83 -7.02
CA THR A 140 -34.09 30.65 -6.16
C THR A 140 -35.03 29.61 -6.74
N ASP A 141 -35.15 28.45 -6.10
CA ASP A 141 -35.89 27.30 -6.65
C ASP A 141 -37.38 27.57 -6.93
N SER A 142 -37.99 28.54 -6.23
CA SER A 142 -39.39 28.92 -6.43
C SER A 142 -39.66 30.44 -6.37
N SER A 143 -38.63 31.30 -6.24
CA SER A 143 -38.78 32.75 -6.08
C SER A 143 -37.48 33.52 -6.40
N TYR A 144 -37.27 34.72 -5.85
CA TYR A 144 -36.04 35.50 -5.92
C TYR A 144 -35.54 35.93 -4.53
N LEU A 145 -34.25 36.25 -4.42
CA LEU A 145 -33.65 36.85 -3.22
C LEU A 145 -32.67 37.96 -3.64
N CYS A 146 -32.62 39.06 -2.87
CA CYS A 146 -31.66 40.14 -3.08
C CYS A 146 -30.35 39.85 -2.34
N GLN A 147 -29.22 40.13 -2.98
CA GLN A 147 -27.87 39.93 -2.45
C GLN A 147 -27.03 41.21 -2.62
N CYS A 148 -26.17 41.50 -1.65
CA CYS A 148 -25.29 42.68 -1.65
C CYS A 148 -23.87 42.34 -2.16
N TYR A 149 -23.18 43.34 -2.71
CA TYR A 149 -21.76 43.26 -3.04
C TYR A 149 -20.88 43.12 -1.77
N GLU A 150 -19.64 42.64 -1.92
CA GLU A 150 -18.69 42.52 -0.81
C GLU A 150 -18.51 43.87 -0.08
N GLY A 151 -18.51 43.84 1.26
CA GLY A 151 -18.47 45.03 2.11
C GLY A 151 -19.82 45.48 2.67
N PHE A 152 -20.93 44.93 2.14
CA PHE A 152 -22.30 45.30 2.53
C PHE A 152 -23.07 44.10 3.12
N VAL A 153 -23.96 44.37 4.06
CA VAL A 153 -24.86 43.41 4.70
C VAL A 153 -26.31 43.73 4.35
N LEU A 154 -27.07 42.69 4.00
CA LEU A 154 -28.48 42.84 3.62
C LEU A 154 -29.29 43.30 4.85
N GLY A 155 -30.01 44.40 4.68
CA GLY A 155 -30.86 44.99 5.70
C GLY A 155 -32.04 44.10 6.08
N GLU A 156 -32.72 44.44 7.18
CA GLU A 156 -33.85 43.65 7.70
C GLU A 156 -35.03 43.55 6.72
N ASP A 157 -35.15 44.49 5.78
CA ASP A 157 -36.16 44.49 4.71
C ASP A 157 -35.87 43.48 3.59
N LYS A 158 -34.70 42.82 3.64
CA LYS A 158 -34.21 41.82 2.67
C LYS A 158 -34.07 42.36 1.24
N LYS A 159 -34.02 43.68 1.07
CA LYS A 159 -33.94 44.35 -0.24
C LYS A 159 -32.85 45.41 -0.31
N THR A 160 -32.60 46.13 0.78
CA THR A 160 -31.57 47.17 0.86
C THR A 160 -30.27 46.63 1.48
N CYS A 161 -29.15 47.25 1.13
CA CYS A 161 -27.80 46.83 1.51
C CYS A 161 -27.13 47.92 2.34
N LYS A 162 -26.70 47.60 3.57
CA LYS A 162 -26.03 48.54 4.49
C LYS A 162 -24.55 48.19 4.65
N ASN A 163 -23.69 49.18 4.84
CA ASN A 163 -22.25 48.95 5.02
C ASN A 163 -21.94 48.09 6.25
N LYS A 164 -20.98 47.17 6.11
CA LYS A 164 -20.47 46.34 7.21
C LYS A 164 -19.60 47.19 8.14
N ASP A 165 -19.95 47.26 9.43
CA ASP A 165 -19.24 48.12 10.39
C ASP A 165 -17.81 47.60 10.66
N ILE A 166 -16.81 48.22 10.01
CA ILE A 166 -15.42 47.74 9.97
C ILE A 166 -14.83 47.77 11.38
N CYS A 167 -15.08 48.81 12.19
CA CYS A 167 -14.54 48.96 13.55
C CYS A 167 -15.03 47.90 14.57
N LYS A 168 -16.00 47.04 14.23
CA LYS A 168 -16.49 45.94 15.09
C LYS A 168 -15.99 44.55 14.70
N SER A 169 -15.10 44.46 13.71
CA SER A 169 -14.39 43.23 13.36
C SER A 169 -12.99 43.19 14.01
N VAL A 170 -12.23 42.12 13.89
CA VAL A 170 -11.06 41.85 14.76
C VAL A 170 -9.91 42.87 14.56
N SER A 171 -9.53 43.57 15.65
CA SER A 171 -8.36 44.42 15.93
C SER A 171 -7.76 45.27 14.79
N HIS A 172 -8.09 46.56 14.77
CA HIS A 172 -7.72 47.53 13.70
C HIS A 172 -6.53 48.46 14.00
N GLY A 173 -5.82 48.26 15.12
CA GLY A 173 -4.53 48.92 15.38
C GLY A 173 -4.57 50.45 15.55
N CYS A 174 -5.72 51.04 15.90
CA CYS A 174 -5.81 52.43 16.37
C CYS A 174 -5.42 52.51 17.85
N GLU A 175 -4.57 53.47 18.23
CA GLU A 175 -4.16 53.64 19.63
C GLU A 175 -5.30 54.11 20.55
N HIS A 176 -6.20 54.96 20.04
CA HIS A 176 -7.34 55.49 20.81
C HIS A 176 -8.69 55.09 20.19
N LEU A 177 -9.29 55.92 19.34
CA LEU A 177 -10.64 55.71 18.80
C LEU A 177 -10.59 55.27 17.32
N CYS A 178 -11.47 54.35 16.92
CA CYS A 178 -11.72 53.98 15.53
C CYS A 178 -13.07 54.56 15.11
N VAL A 179 -13.11 55.35 14.03
CA VAL A 179 -14.34 55.91 13.45
C VAL A 179 -14.51 55.33 12.06
N ASN A 180 -15.68 54.75 11.81
CA ASN A 180 -16.00 54.12 10.54
C ASN A 180 -16.56 55.15 9.55
N ASN A 181 -16.12 55.09 8.30
CA ASN A 181 -16.58 55.92 7.18
C ASN A 181 -17.18 55.02 6.09
N ASP A 182 -17.83 55.64 5.10
CA ASP A 182 -18.65 54.92 4.11
C ASP A 182 -17.92 53.81 3.33
N ASP A 183 -16.59 53.86 3.18
CA ASP A 183 -15.79 52.80 2.53
C ASP A 183 -14.47 52.43 3.27
N SER A 184 -14.21 52.97 4.48
CA SER A 184 -12.94 52.78 5.21
C SER A 184 -13.06 53.16 6.69
N TYR A 185 -12.01 52.97 7.50
CA TYR A 185 -11.93 53.44 8.89
C TYR A 185 -10.80 54.47 9.08
N THR A 186 -10.98 55.40 10.01
CA THR A 186 -9.96 56.39 10.40
C THR A 186 -9.74 56.34 11.91
N CYS A 187 -8.48 56.40 12.35
CA CYS A 187 -8.14 56.50 13.77
C CYS A 187 -8.20 57.96 14.25
N GLN A 188 -8.81 58.20 15.41
CA GLN A 188 -8.90 59.52 16.03
C GLN A 188 -8.35 59.49 17.46
N CYS A 189 -7.70 60.58 17.88
CA CYS A 189 -7.16 60.73 19.22
C CYS A 189 -8.15 61.45 20.15
N HIS A 190 -8.15 61.09 21.44
CA HIS A 190 -8.84 61.84 22.48
C HIS A 190 -8.33 63.28 22.62
N ASP A 191 -9.13 64.14 23.25
CA ASP A 191 -8.79 65.55 23.49
C ASP A 191 -7.43 65.69 24.19
N GLY A 192 -6.61 66.62 23.70
CA GLY A 192 -5.23 66.81 24.17
C GLY A 192 -4.18 66.01 23.41
N PHE A 193 -4.54 65.25 22.36
CA PHE A 193 -3.62 64.45 21.54
C PHE A 193 -3.82 64.70 20.03
N VAL A 194 -2.76 64.56 19.24
CA VAL A 194 -2.74 64.69 17.77
C VAL A 194 -2.26 63.40 17.11
N LEU A 195 -2.91 63.02 16.02
CA LEU A 195 -2.60 61.80 15.26
C LEU A 195 -1.24 61.95 14.57
N ARG A 196 -0.38 60.94 14.70
CA ARG A 196 0.94 60.93 14.05
C ARG A 196 0.80 60.66 12.55
N GLN A 197 1.91 60.87 11.85
CA GLN A 197 2.02 60.72 10.40
C GLN A 197 1.80 59.27 9.91
N ASP A 198 1.80 58.30 10.83
CA ASP A 198 1.47 56.89 10.57
C ASP A 198 -0.05 56.61 10.51
N GLY A 199 -0.88 57.60 10.81
CA GLY A 199 -2.34 57.51 10.75
C GLY A 199 -2.96 56.57 11.80
N LYS A 200 -2.19 56.09 12.79
CA LYS A 200 -2.64 55.08 13.76
C LYS A 200 -2.30 55.39 15.22
N THR A 201 -1.18 56.05 15.48
CA THR A 201 -0.73 56.38 16.84
C THR A 201 -0.95 57.84 17.18
N CYS A 202 -1.14 58.13 18.47
CA CYS A 202 -1.45 59.44 19.01
C CYS A 202 -0.24 60.02 19.77
N ARG A 203 -0.06 61.33 19.74
CA ARG A 203 0.93 62.04 20.56
C ARG A 203 0.27 63.20 21.27
N SER A 204 0.58 63.44 22.53
CA SER A 204 0.04 64.58 23.27
C SER A 204 0.36 65.90 22.57
N LYS A 205 -0.63 66.81 22.54
CA LYS A 205 -0.48 68.19 22.10
C LYS A 205 0.34 68.91 23.17
N ASP A 206 1.56 69.26 22.81
CA ASP A 206 2.55 69.76 23.76
C ASP A 206 2.25 71.23 24.14
N ILE A 207 1.66 71.45 25.32
CA ILE A 207 1.33 72.77 25.88
C ILE A 207 2.61 73.60 26.13
N CYS A 208 3.77 72.94 26.24
CA CYS A 208 5.08 73.59 26.35
C CYS A 208 5.60 74.22 25.03
N LYS A 209 4.92 74.02 23.89
CA LYS A 209 5.31 74.62 22.59
C LYS A 209 4.45 75.81 22.16
N SER A 210 3.35 76.10 22.86
CA SER A 210 2.46 77.21 22.53
C SER A 210 2.90 78.53 23.18
N VAL A 211 3.56 78.48 24.34
CA VAL A 211 4.11 79.64 25.08
C VAL A 211 5.33 79.20 25.90
N ASN A 212 6.31 80.10 26.12
CA ASN A 212 7.44 79.83 27.00
C ASN A 212 7.02 79.98 28.48
N HIS A 213 7.02 78.86 29.23
CA HIS A 213 6.52 78.79 30.62
C HIS A 213 7.57 79.02 31.72
N GLY A 214 8.81 79.36 31.35
CA GLY A 214 9.85 79.81 32.28
C GLY A 214 10.43 78.72 33.19
N CYS A 215 10.54 77.48 32.70
CA CYS A 215 11.28 76.41 33.37
C CYS A 215 12.78 76.56 33.14
N GLU A 216 13.61 76.37 34.17
CA GLU A 216 15.08 76.43 34.04
C GLU A 216 15.64 75.30 33.16
N HIS A 217 15.10 74.08 33.32
CA HIS A 217 15.52 72.92 32.54
C HIS A 217 14.43 72.44 31.58
N VAL A 218 13.58 71.50 31.98
CA VAL A 218 12.64 70.83 31.07
C VAL A 218 11.20 71.18 31.45
N CYS A 219 10.42 71.68 30.49
CA CYS A 219 8.96 71.80 30.64
C CYS A 219 8.30 70.49 30.21
N ALA A 220 7.45 69.92 31.06
CA ALA A 220 6.67 68.73 30.75
C ALA A 220 5.17 69.05 30.83
N SER A 221 4.46 68.82 29.73
CA SER A 221 3.00 68.94 29.67
C SER A 221 2.35 67.82 30.51
N SER A 222 1.42 68.16 31.41
CA SER A 222 0.71 67.23 32.30
C SER A 222 -0.78 67.51 32.28
N GLY A 223 -1.52 66.74 31.45
CA GLY A 223 -2.94 66.97 31.21
C GLY A 223 -3.19 68.34 30.58
N ASP A 224 -4.04 69.16 31.22
CA ASP A 224 -4.34 70.53 30.81
C ASP A 224 -3.37 71.59 31.41
N SER A 225 -2.31 71.18 32.11
CA SER A 225 -1.34 72.04 32.81
C SER A 225 0.12 71.71 32.44
N PHE A 226 1.09 72.49 32.93
CA PHE A 226 2.53 72.23 32.75
C PHE A 226 3.26 72.07 34.10
N VAL A 227 4.32 71.27 34.12
CA VAL A 227 5.22 71.12 35.27
C VAL A 227 6.68 71.24 34.81
N CYS A 228 7.50 71.99 35.54
CA CYS A 228 8.93 72.06 35.29
C CYS A 228 9.63 70.87 35.94
N LYS A 229 10.51 70.21 35.20
CA LYS A 229 11.33 69.09 35.67
C LYS A 229 12.80 69.46 35.55
N CYS A 230 13.58 69.06 36.55
CA CYS A 230 15.03 69.16 36.54
C CYS A 230 15.64 67.92 35.87
N GLN A 231 16.81 68.09 35.25
CA GLN A 231 17.60 66.98 34.70
C GLN A 231 18.19 66.14 35.85
N GLU A 232 18.56 64.88 35.57
CA GLU A 232 19.09 63.95 36.56
C GLU A 232 20.27 64.56 37.34
N GLY A 233 20.25 64.44 38.68
CA GLY A 233 21.23 65.04 39.59
C GLY A 233 20.82 66.38 40.21
N PHE A 234 19.66 66.93 39.83
CA PHE A 234 19.13 68.19 40.36
C PHE A 234 17.72 68.05 40.93
N LEU A 235 17.46 68.67 42.08
CA LEU A 235 16.15 68.76 42.74
C LEU A 235 15.47 70.10 42.42
N LEU A 236 14.17 70.04 42.08
CA LEU A 236 13.34 71.21 41.83
C LEU A 236 13.12 71.95 43.16
N ARG A 237 13.42 73.26 43.17
CA ARG A 237 13.19 74.11 44.35
C ARG A 237 11.70 74.30 44.60
N GLU A 238 11.36 74.78 45.80
CA GLU A 238 9.98 75.04 46.21
C GLU A 238 9.25 76.08 45.32
N ASP A 239 9.97 76.83 44.48
CA ASP A 239 9.40 77.75 43.50
C ASP A 239 8.79 77.06 42.26
N GLY A 240 8.97 75.74 42.13
CA GLY A 240 8.42 74.92 41.05
C GLY A 240 9.01 75.20 39.67
N LYS A 241 10.12 75.96 39.56
CA LYS A 241 10.70 76.39 38.27
C LYS A 241 12.22 76.27 38.17
N THR A 242 12.95 76.39 39.28
CA THR A 242 14.43 76.35 39.31
C THR A 242 15.00 75.11 39.99
N CYS A 243 16.24 74.75 39.67
CA CYS A 243 16.87 73.46 40.02
C CYS A 243 18.12 73.65 40.91
N ARG A 244 18.39 72.70 41.84
CA ARG A 244 19.58 72.68 42.74
C ARG A 244 20.28 71.32 42.68
N ASN A 245 21.60 71.28 42.70
CA ASN A 245 22.40 70.04 42.76
C ASN A 245 22.10 69.19 44.01
N GLU A 246 21.96 67.88 43.81
CA GLU A 246 21.90 66.86 44.86
C GLU A 246 23.31 66.29 45.13
N ASP A 247 23.62 65.92 46.38
CA ASP A 247 24.93 65.39 46.80
C ASP A 247 25.13 63.97 46.24
N LEU A 248 25.80 63.85 45.08
CA LEU A 248 25.75 62.69 44.18
C LEU A 248 26.27 61.37 44.79
N CYS A 249 27.28 61.38 45.68
CA CYS A 249 27.74 60.15 46.37
C CYS A 249 26.80 59.66 47.51
N LYS A 250 25.74 60.40 47.87
CA LYS A 250 24.70 59.92 48.81
C LYS A 250 23.46 59.37 48.10
N SER A 251 23.41 59.47 46.77
CA SER A 251 22.38 58.81 45.97
C SER A 251 22.63 57.29 45.96
N ILE A 252 21.57 56.50 46.09
CA ILE A 252 21.61 55.02 46.23
C ILE A 252 22.30 54.34 45.03
N ASN A 253 22.43 55.03 43.88
CA ASN A 253 22.95 54.48 42.63
C ASN A 253 24.03 55.39 42.00
N HIS A 254 25.05 55.79 42.76
CA HIS A 254 26.18 56.56 42.22
C HIS A 254 27.08 55.76 41.25
N GLY A 255 26.79 54.47 41.00
CA GLY A 255 27.38 53.70 39.90
C GLY A 255 28.89 53.47 39.99
N CYS A 256 29.51 53.65 41.17
CA CYS A 256 30.88 53.23 41.42
C CYS A 256 30.86 51.81 41.96
N GLU A 257 31.66 50.93 41.38
CA GLU A 257 31.73 49.53 41.83
C GLU A 257 32.31 49.39 43.24
N HIS A 258 33.29 50.24 43.60
CA HIS A 258 33.91 50.24 44.92
C HIS A 258 33.63 51.55 45.69
N VAL A 259 34.53 52.54 45.62
CA VAL A 259 34.46 53.73 46.48
C VAL A 259 34.14 54.98 45.66
N CYS A 260 33.10 55.74 46.05
CA CYS A 260 32.76 57.05 45.46
C CYS A 260 33.39 58.19 46.26
N VAL A 261 34.07 59.13 45.59
CA VAL A 261 34.65 60.32 46.22
C VAL A 261 34.18 61.58 45.49
N ASN A 262 33.44 62.46 46.17
CA ASN A 262 33.00 63.75 45.61
C ASN A 262 34.23 64.65 45.35
N SER A 263 34.32 65.24 44.15
CA SER A 263 35.35 66.20 43.74
C SER A 263 34.70 67.39 43.02
N GLY A 264 34.41 68.45 43.78
CA GLY A 264 33.84 69.69 43.25
C GLY A 264 32.43 69.51 42.67
N ASP A 265 32.25 69.84 41.39
CA ASP A 265 30.98 69.74 40.66
C ASP A 265 30.67 68.31 40.14
N SER A 266 31.50 67.31 40.50
CA SER A 266 31.38 65.91 40.05
C SER A 266 31.85 64.93 41.13
N TYR A 267 31.78 63.62 40.87
CA TYR A 267 32.34 62.55 41.70
C TYR A 267 33.31 61.67 40.89
N THR A 268 34.24 61.01 41.57
CA THR A 268 35.18 60.06 40.94
C THR A 268 35.17 58.75 41.70
N CYS A 269 35.14 57.62 40.97
CA CYS A 269 35.21 56.30 41.54
C CYS A 269 36.67 55.87 41.77
N LYS A 270 36.94 55.20 42.90
CA LYS A 270 38.23 54.59 43.23
C LYS A 270 38.05 53.11 43.54
N CYS A 271 39.00 52.29 43.10
CA CYS A 271 39.04 50.85 43.37
C CYS A 271 39.85 50.52 44.62
N HIS A 272 39.51 49.42 45.30
CA HIS A 272 40.30 48.87 46.40
C HIS A 272 41.64 48.27 45.91
N ASP A 273 42.59 48.07 46.82
CA ASP A 273 43.90 47.49 46.52
C ASP A 273 43.76 46.12 45.84
N GLY A 274 44.44 45.94 44.70
CA GLY A 274 44.33 44.74 43.85
C GLY A 274 43.48 44.91 42.59
N PHE A 275 42.82 46.07 42.43
CA PHE A 275 41.94 46.35 41.30
C PHE A 275 42.33 47.65 40.58
N LEU A 276 42.13 47.70 39.26
CA LEU A 276 42.36 48.86 38.41
C LEU A 276 41.03 49.43 37.91
N LEU A 277 40.87 50.75 37.98
CA LEU A 277 39.70 51.43 37.42
C LEU A 277 39.72 51.30 35.90
N ARG A 278 38.63 50.83 35.30
CA ARG A 278 38.49 50.69 33.85
C ARG A 278 38.39 52.07 33.19
N GLU A 279 38.53 52.10 31.85
CA GLU A 279 38.43 53.34 31.07
C GLU A 279 37.05 54.02 31.16
N ASP A 280 36.03 53.31 31.62
CA ASP A 280 34.69 53.86 31.89
C ASP A 280 34.61 54.76 33.15
N GLY A 281 35.69 54.79 33.94
CA GLY A 281 35.81 55.60 35.15
C GLY A 281 34.89 55.17 36.31
N LYS A 282 34.25 54.00 36.23
CA LYS A 282 33.20 53.56 37.17
C LYS A 282 33.37 52.13 37.69
N THR A 283 33.80 51.23 36.82
CA THR A 283 33.98 49.81 37.17
C THR A 283 35.45 49.49 37.43
N CYS A 284 35.67 48.50 38.27
CA CYS A 284 36.97 48.02 38.67
C CYS A 284 37.23 46.68 37.96
N ARG A 285 38.49 46.42 37.60
CA ARG A 285 38.91 45.10 37.15
C ARG A 285 40.00 44.57 38.05
N ASN A 286 39.93 43.28 38.34
CA ASN A 286 41.01 42.56 38.99
C ASN A 286 42.32 42.82 38.26
N LYS A 287 43.38 43.12 39.01
CA LYS A 287 44.74 43.07 38.47
C LYS A 287 44.99 41.61 38.06
N ASP A 288 45.19 41.41 36.76
CA ASP A 288 45.21 40.12 36.08
C ASP A 288 46.01 39.04 36.86
N ILE A 289 45.29 38.09 37.46
CA ILE A 289 45.84 37.09 38.40
C ILE A 289 46.60 36.01 37.62
N CYS A 290 46.16 35.66 36.42
CA CYS A 290 46.88 34.73 35.53
C CYS A 290 48.22 35.30 35.00
N ASN A 291 48.46 36.62 35.13
CA ASN A 291 49.77 37.22 34.86
C ASN A 291 50.71 37.22 36.09
N SER A 292 50.27 36.69 37.23
CA SER A 292 51.14 36.44 38.37
C SER A 292 51.96 35.17 38.16
N VAL A 293 53.19 35.13 38.71
CA VAL A 293 54.17 34.07 38.46
C VAL A 293 53.76 32.70 39.02
N ASP A 294 52.77 32.64 39.91
CA ASP A 294 52.32 31.39 40.54
C ASP A 294 50.80 31.38 40.78
N HIS A 295 50.04 31.10 39.71
CA HIS A 295 48.57 30.99 39.75
C HIS A 295 48.09 29.53 39.92
N GLY A 296 48.99 28.55 40.03
CA GLY A 296 48.66 27.17 40.44
C GLY A 296 47.73 26.36 39.52
N CYS A 297 47.51 26.76 38.27
CA CYS A 297 46.78 25.95 37.27
C CYS A 297 47.76 25.07 36.48
N GLU A 298 47.45 23.79 36.31
CA GLU A 298 48.33 22.86 35.57
C GLU A 298 48.43 23.21 34.07
N GLN A 299 47.33 23.63 33.45
CA GLN A 299 47.27 23.90 32.00
C GLN A 299 46.89 25.37 31.72
N VAL A 300 45.59 25.65 31.54
CA VAL A 300 45.11 26.98 31.15
C VAL A 300 44.54 27.69 32.37
N CYS A 301 45.00 28.92 32.63
CA CYS A 301 44.38 29.83 33.60
C CYS A 301 43.49 30.81 32.84
N VAL A 302 42.22 30.91 33.23
CA VAL A 302 41.27 31.85 32.65
C VAL A 302 40.79 32.78 33.76
N ASN A 303 41.05 34.08 33.63
CA ASN A 303 40.49 35.06 34.55
C ASN A 303 38.96 35.14 34.36
N THR A 304 38.26 35.18 35.47
CA THR A 304 36.81 35.43 35.55
C THR A 304 36.60 36.81 36.16
N GLU A 305 35.35 37.28 36.22
CA GLU A 305 35.04 38.63 36.72
C GLU A 305 35.52 38.83 38.18
N ASP A 306 35.40 37.80 39.02
CA ASP A 306 35.72 37.88 40.46
C ASP A 306 36.98 37.08 40.90
N SER A 307 37.54 36.22 40.05
CA SER A 307 38.67 35.32 40.39
C SER A 307 39.34 34.75 39.12
N TYR A 308 39.95 33.57 39.19
CA TYR A 308 40.38 32.77 38.04
C TYR A 308 39.89 31.33 38.19
N ILE A 309 39.72 30.65 37.05
CA ILE A 309 39.46 29.22 36.99
C ILE A 309 40.55 28.53 36.17
N CYS A 310 40.86 27.30 36.54
CA CYS A 310 41.75 26.45 35.74
C CYS A 310 40.92 25.67 34.73
N GLN A 311 41.35 25.68 33.47
CA GLN A 311 40.75 24.94 32.38
C GLN A 311 41.78 23.99 31.78
N CYS A 312 41.32 22.83 31.33
CA CYS A 312 42.16 21.87 30.63
C CYS A 312 42.00 22.00 29.11
N HIS A 313 43.06 21.70 28.36
CA HIS A 313 43.05 21.61 26.91
C HIS A 313 42.11 20.49 26.42
N GLU A 314 41.73 20.52 25.13
CA GLU A 314 40.92 19.47 24.52
C GLU A 314 41.52 18.08 24.80
N LYS A 315 40.66 17.13 25.21
CA LYS A 315 40.97 15.76 25.67
C LYS A 315 41.33 15.60 27.15
N PHE A 316 41.29 16.66 27.95
CA PHE A 316 41.51 16.59 29.40
C PHE A 316 40.30 17.13 30.19
N ILE A 317 40.08 16.60 31.39
CA ILE A 317 39.03 17.00 32.33
C ILE A 317 39.66 17.42 33.67
N LEU A 318 39.14 18.51 34.25
CA LEU A 318 39.61 19.05 35.52
C LEU A 318 39.28 18.08 36.65
N LYS A 319 40.25 17.79 37.52
CA LYS A 319 40.04 16.94 38.70
C LYS A 319 39.28 17.69 39.78
N GLU A 320 38.82 16.96 40.80
CA GLU A 320 38.08 17.51 41.94
C GLU A 320 38.87 18.56 42.74
N ASP A 321 40.19 18.61 42.59
CA ASP A 321 41.05 19.64 43.19
C ASP A 321 40.93 21.02 42.53
N GLY A 322 40.21 21.13 41.40
CA GLY A 322 39.97 22.37 40.68
C GLY A 322 41.21 22.97 40.01
N LYS A 323 42.35 22.25 39.96
CA LYS A 323 43.64 22.78 39.49
C LYS A 323 44.40 21.85 38.55
N THR A 324 44.27 20.54 38.73
CA THR A 324 44.97 19.53 37.91
C THR A 324 44.06 18.90 36.87
N CYS A 325 44.63 18.48 35.75
CA CYS A 325 43.94 17.93 34.61
C CYS A 325 44.20 16.42 34.51
N ARG A 326 43.20 15.62 34.10
CA ARG A 326 43.35 14.20 33.75
C ARG A 326 42.81 13.92 32.36
N TYR A 327 43.38 12.95 31.65
CA TYR A 327 42.92 12.58 30.31
C TYR A 327 41.46 12.08 30.34
N LYS A 328 40.66 12.51 29.37
CA LYS A 328 39.27 12.04 29.18
C LYS A 328 39.32 10.59 28.73
N ASP A 329 38.76 9.70 29.54
CA ASP A 329 38.69 8.27 29.21
C ASP A 329 37.82 8.07 27.97
N VAL A 330 38.45 7.76 26.83
CA VAL A 330 37.77 7.64 25.55
C VAL A 330 37.05 6.30 25.44
N CYS A 331 37.61 5.22 26.00
CA CYS A 331 36.99 3.89 25.98
C CYS A 331 35.72 3.78 26.84
N ASN A 332 35.51 4.67 27.81
CA ASN A 332 34.27 4.76 28.57
C ASN A 332 33.17 5.60 27.86
N SER A 333 33.44 6.10 26.64
CA SER A 333 32.42 6.75 25.81
C SER A 333 31.64 5.73 24.98
N ILE A 334 30.36 6.00 24.71
CA ILE A 334 29.46 5.10 23.96
C ILE A 334 29.91 4.91 22.50
N ASP A 335 30.74 5.82 21.96
CA ASP A 335 31.14 5.85 20.55
C ASP A 335 32.67 5.93 20.38
N HIS A 336 33.40 4.98 20.96
CA HIS A 336 34.86 4.89 20.84
C HIS A 336 35.34 4.25 19.52
N SER A 337 34.43 3.98 18.57
CA SER A 337 34.69 3.47 17.20
C SER A 337 35.58 2.21 17.08
N CYS A 338 35.86 1.48 18.17
CA CYS A 338 36.57 0.21 18.14
C CYS A 338 35.56 -0.92 17.93
N GLU A 339 35.82 -1.83 16.99
CA GLU A 339 34.92 -2.96 16.71
C GLU A 339 34.86 -3.97 17.87
N HIS A 340 36.00 -4.23 18.52
CA HIS A 340 36.11 -5.18 19.63
C HIS A 340 36.49 -4.49 20.94
N ILE A 341 37.77 -4.50 21.31
CA ILE A 341 38.25 -4.05 22.62
C ILE A 341 38.88 -2.67 22.47
N CYS A 342 38.49 -1.70 23.29
CA CYS A 342 39.15 -0.40 23.42
C CYS A 342 40.06 -0.39 24.66
N VAL A 343 41.30 0.07 24.52
CA VAL A 343 42.25 0.23 25.65
C VAL A 343 42.80 1.65 25.66
N ASN A 344 42.60 2.39 26.76
CA ASN A 344 43.23 3.70 26.93
C ASN A 344 44.73 3.54 27.18
N THR A 345 45.55 4.34 26.49
CA THR A 345 47.00 4.38 26.62
C THR A 345 47.42 5.82 26.89
N GLY A 346 47.70 6.19 28.15
CA GLY A 346 48.29 7.48 28.56
C GLY A 346 47.62 8.72 27.94
N ASP A 347 48.05 9.06 26.72
CA ASP A 347 47.66 10.24 25.94
C ASP A 347 46.69 9.92 24.76
N SER A 348 46.20 8.68 24.63
CA SER A 348 45.32 8.21 23.54
C SER A 348 44.56 6.91 23.93
N TYR A 349 43.93 6.25 22.95
CA TYR A 349 43.41 4.89 23.05
C TYR A 349 43.83 4.07 21.83
N VAL A 350 43.88 2.75 21.99
CA VAL A 350 44.16 1.79 20.93
C VAL A 350 43.06 0.73 20.90
N CYS A 351 42.63 0.34 19.71
CA CYS A 351 41.71 -0.78 19.53
C CYS A 351 42.52 -2.09 19.49
N LYS A 352 42.00 -3.13 20.14
CA LYS A 352 42.51 -4.50 20.10
C LYS A 352 41.39 -5.44 19.66
N CYS A 353 41.75 -6.48 18.93
CA CYS A 353 40.82 -7.52 18.54
C CYS A 353 40.82 -8.67 19.56
N HIS A 354 39.71 -9.38 19.67
CA HIS A 354 39.64 -10.65 20.42
C HIS A 354 40.60 -11.70 19.85
N GLU A 355 40.87 -12.76 20.62
CA GLU A 355 41.59 -13.91 20.08
C GLU A 355 40.88 -14.40 18.81
N ASP A 356 41.67 -14.75 17.79
CA ASP A 356 41.25 -15.11 16.42
C ASP A 356 40.92 -13.98 15.45
N PHE A 357 41.22 -12.73 15.82
CA PHE A 357 41.06 -11.59 14.92
C PHE A 357 42.33 -10.72 14.83
N ILE A 358 42.55 -10.10 13.66
CA ILE A 358 43.68 -9.19 13.36
C ILE A 358 43.11 -7.79 13.12
N LEU A 359 43.71 -6.78 13.75
CA LEU A 359 43.34 -5.38 13.54
C LEU A 359 43.68 -4.95 12.11
N ARG A 360 42.73 -4.33 11.40
CA ARG A 360 42.94 -3.81 10.05
C ARG A 360 43.82 -2.56 10.07
N GLU A 361 44.27 -2.14 8.89
CA GLU A 361 45.12 -0.96 8.71
C GLU A 361 44.44 0.35 9.17
N ASP A 362 43.11 0.37 9.27
CA ASP A 362 42.35 1.49 9.81
C ASP A 362 42.52 1.67 11.34
N GLY A 363 43.15 0.71 12.02
CA GLY A 363 43.39 0.73 13.45
C GLY A 363 42.13 0.60 14.31
N LYS A 364 40.98 0.25 13.72
CA LYS A 364 39.66 0.26 14.38
C LYS A 364 38.84 -1.00 14.17
N THR A 365 38.87 -1.56 12.96
CA THR A 365 38.10 -2.75 12.60
C THR A 365 38.96 -4.01 12.67
N CYS A 366 38.31 -5.14 12.87
CA CYS A 366 38.92 -6.45 13.03
C CYS A 366 38.59 -7.32 11.80
N ARG A 367 39.50 -8.23 11.46
CA ARG A 367 39.23 -9.31 10.50
C ARG A 367 39.58 -10.65 11.13
N SER A 368 38.82 -11.69 10.81
CA SER A 368 39.14 -13.04 11.26
C SER A 368 40.56 -13.43 10.79
N LYS A 369 41.29 -14.16 11.64
CA LYS A 369 42.57 -14.76 11.25
C LYS A 369 42.30 -15.75 10.12
N ASP A 370 43.13 -15.69 9.09
CA ASP A 370 43.09 -16.61 7.96
C ASP A 370 43.38 -18.04 8.45
N VAL A 371 42.32 -18.84 8.65
CA VAL A 371 42.39 -20.19 9.21
C VAL A 371 43.11 -21.14 8.25
N CYS A 372 42.99 -20.92 6.93
CA CYS A 372 43.74 -21.68 5.94
C CYS A 372 45.26 -21.39 5.92
N LYS A 373 45.70 -20.26 6.48
CA LYS A 373 47.13 -19.97 6.72
C LYS A 373 47.62 -20.48 8.08
N SER A 374 46.75 -21.07 8.89
CA SER A 374 47.16 -21.78 10.10
C SER A 374 47.72 -23.17 9.75
N VAL A 375 48.61 -23.70 10.59
CA VAL A 375 49.44 -24.87 10.26
C VAL A 375 48.66 -26.19 10.30
N ASP A 376 47.45 -26.24 10.88
CA ASP A 376 46.64 -27.46 10.91
C ASP A 376 45.14 -27.18 10.83
N HIS A 377 44.62 -27.12 9.60
CA HIS A 377 43.18 -27.06 9.31
C HIS A 377 42.60 -28.45 8.94
N GLY A 378 43.43 -29.49 8.83
CA GLY A 378 43.00 -30.87 8.57
C GLY A 378 42.23 -31.11 7.26
N CYS A 379 42.32 -30.23 6.26
CA CYS A 379 41.74 -30.47 4.93
C CYS A 379 42.66 -31.40 4.14
N GLU A 380 42.10 -32.44 3.53
CA GLU A 380 42.89 -33.39 2.73
C GLU A 380 43.49 -32.75 1.47
N TYR A 381 42.77 -31.84 0.80
CA TYR A 381 43.23 -31.22 -0.45
C TYR A 381 43.37 -29.70 -0.37
N ALA A 382 42.27 -28.95 -0.39
CA ALA A 382 42.33 -27.48 -0.39
C ALA A 382 41.47 -26.89 0.73
N CYS A 383 41.97 -25.83 1.36
CA CYS A 383 41.24 -25.03 2.33
C CYS A 383 40.84 -23.69 1.69
N VAL A 384 39.57 -23.29 1.85
CA VAL A 384 39.08 -21.98 1.43
C VAL A 384 38.44 -21.29 2.61
N ASN A 385 38.92 -20.10 2.96
CA ASN A 385 38.29 -19.30 4.01
C ASN A 385 36.90 -18.82 3.57
N ASN A 386 35.97 -18.82 4.50
CA ASN A 386 34.66 -18.21 4.41
C ASN A 386 34.54 -17.18 5.55
N ASP A 387 33.66 -16.18 5.46
CA ASP A 387 33.60 -14.97 6.30
C ASP A 387 34.06 -15.16 7.78
N ASP A 388 33.59 -16.22 8.45
CA ASP A 388 33.94 -16.59 9.83
C ASP A 388 34.54 -18.02 10.02
N SER A 389 34.91 -18.73 8.95
CA SER A 389 35.34 -20.14 9.02
C SER A 389 36.20 -20.56 7.81
N TYR A 390 36.37 -21.87 7.58
CA TYR A 390 36.93 -22.44 6.37
C TYR A 390 36.11 -23.64 5.89
N ILE A 391 36.16 -23.90 4.60
CA ILE A 391 35.62 -25.10 3.97
C ILE A 391 36.74 -25.86 3.26
N CYS A 392 36.74 -27.18 3.38
CA CYS A 392 37.63 -28.03 2.62
C CYS A 392 37.03 -28.30 1.23
N LYS A 393 37.85 -28.19 0.19
CA LYS A 393 37.52 -28.56 -1.18
C LYS A 393 38.32 -29.77 -1.60
N CYS A 394 37.71 -30.62 -2.42
CA CYS A 394 38.35 -31.79 -3.03
C CYS A 394 38.74 -31.50 -4.49
N GLN A 395 39.68 -32.29 -5.01
CA GLN A 395 40.05 -32.29 -6.42
C GLN A 395 38.86 -32.80 -7.28
N GLU A 396 38.89 -32.50 -8.58
CA GLU A 396 37.91 -32.99 -9.55
C GLU A 396 37.78 -34.53 -9.51
N GLY A 397 36.55 -35.06 -9.60
CA GLY A 397 36.25 -36.48 -9.41
C GLY A 397 36.15 -36.95 -7.94
N TYR A 398 36.37 -36.08 -6.97
CA TYR A 398 36.24 -36.37 -5.54
C TYR A 398 35.20 -35.50 -4.84
N VAL A 399 34.57 -36.06 -3.81
CA VAL A 399 33.57 -35.39 -2.97
C VAL A 399 33.96 -35.48 -1.51
N LEU A 400 33.56 -34.47 -0.74
CA LEU A 400 33.88 -34.38 0.68
C LEU A 400 33.12 -35.47 1.46
N LYS A 401 33.79 -36.16 2.39
CA LYS A 401 33.17 -37.15 3.28
C LYS A 401 32.34 -36.45 4.37
N GLU A 402 31.64 -37.27 5.17
CA GLU A 402 30.83 -36.79 6.30
C GLU A 402 31.63 -36.01 7.35
N ASP A 403 32.94 -36.25 7.45
CA ASP A 403 33.86 -35.52 8.34
C ASP A 403 34.14 -34.08 7.89
N ARG A 404 33.71 -33.71 6.68
CA ARG A 404 33.94 -32.42 6.03
C ARG A 404 35.41 -32.04 5.85
N LYS A 405 36.31 -33.03 5.85
CA LYS A 405 37.76 -32.84 5.83
C LYS A 405 38.46 -33.73 4.82
N THR A 406 38.04 -34.99 4.72
CA THR A 406 38.60 -35.96 3.79
C THR A 406 37.77 -36.07 2.54
N CYS A 407 38.41 -36.53 1.47
CA CYS A 407 37.84 -36.72 0.15
C CYS A 407 37.62 -38.21 -0.11
N ARG A 408 36.53 -38.55 -0.80
CA ARG A 408 36.30 -39.87 -1.40
C ARG A 408 36.04 -39.72 -2.88
N ARG A 409 36.24 -40.78 -3.66
CA ARG A 409 35.80 -40.75 -5.06
C ARG A 409 34.28 -40.61 -5.09
N CYS A 410 33.74 -39.83 -6.01
CA CYS A 410 32.29 -39.72 -6.19
C CYS A 410 31.62 -41.10 -6.37
N THR A 411 32.31 -42.05 -7.02
CA THR A 411 31.79 -43.38 -7.30
C THR A 411 31.72 -44.32 -6.09
N GLU A 412 32.29 -43.93 -4.95
CA GLU A 412 32.26 -44.66 -3.67
C GLU A 412 31.08 -44.21 -2.78
N GLY A 413 30.29 -43.25 -3.27
CA GLY A 413 29.17 -42.65 -2.56
C GLY A 413 27.87 -43.46 -2.63
N PRO A 414 26.92 -43.19 -1.71
CA PRO A 414 25.58 -43.72 -1.82
C PRO A 414 24.84 -43.10 -3.02
N LEU A 415 24.45 -43.94 -3.98
CA LEU A 415 23.68 -43.56 -5.18
C LEU A 415 22.61 -44.61 -5.49
N ASP A 416 21.38 -44.21 -5.81
CA ASP A 416 20.36 -45.10 -6.38
C ASP A 416 20.24 -44.83 -7.89
N LEU A 417 20.69 -45.79 -8.71
CA LEU A 417 20.76 -45.66 -10.17
C LEU A 417 19.83 -46.66 -10.85
N VAL A 418 19.00 -46.22 -11.80
CA VAL A 418 18.18 -47.14 -12.62
C VAL A 418 18.47 -46.92 -14.11
N PHE A 419 18.82 -47.99 -14.81
CA PHE A 419 18.91 -48.00 -16.27
C PHE A 419 17.55 -48.32 -16.89
N VAL A 420 17.15 -47.53 -17.88
CA VAL A 420 15.96 -47.75 -18.71
C VAL A 420 16.45 -47.93 -20.14
N ILE A 421 16.44 -49.17 -20.63
CA ILE A 421 17.08 -49.53 -21.90
C ILE A 421 16.02 -49.87 -22.95
N ASP A 422 16.04 -49.16 -24.09
CA ASP A 422 15.24 -49.55 -25.25
C ASP A 422 15.77 -50.88 -25.82
N GLY A 423 14.89 -51.86 -25.97
CA GLY A 423 15.12 -53.15 -26.60
C GLY A 423 14.23 -53.37 -27.82
N SER A 424 13.74 -52.28 -28.41
CA SER A 424 12.85 -52.27 -29.57
C SER A 424 13.54 -52.65 -30.87
N LYS A 425 12.74 -52.83 -31.91
CA LYS A 425 13.17 -53.19 -33.26
C LYS A 425 14.00 -52.10 -33.93
N SER A 426 13.79 -50.81 -33.61
CA SER A 426 14.57 -49.73 -34.21
C SER A 426 16.04 -49.84 -33.83
N LEU A 427 16.31 -50.23 -32.58
CA LEU A 427 17.68 -50.36 -32.06
C LEU A 427 18.45 -51.43 -32.79
N GLY A 428 17.86 -52.62 -32.95
CA GLY A 428 18.53 -53.77 -33.54
C GLY A 428 19.37 -54.56 -32.53
N GLU A 429 19.55 -55.86 -32.80
CA GLU A 429 20.21 -56.79 -31.87
C GLU A 429 21.72 -56.51 -31.70
N ASP A 430 22.43 -56.18 -32.78
CA ASP A 430 23.86 -55.88 -32.74
C ASP A 430 24.15 -54.63 -31.88
N ASN A 431 23.34 -53.59 -32.05
CA ASN A 431 23.46 -52.34 -31.28
C ASN A 431 23.06 -52.54 -29.81
N PHE A 432 22.11 -53.43 -29.53
CA PHE A 432 21.73 -53.78 -28.17
C PHE A 432 22.90 -54.40 -27.38
N GLU A 433 23.77 -55.18 -28.05
CA GLU A 433 25.00 -55.68 -27.43
C GLU A 433 25.98 -54.56 -27.07
N ILE A 434 26.05 -53.49 -27.87
CA ILE A 434 26.89 -52.31 -27.54
C ILE A 434 26.33 -51.59 -26.31
N VAL A 435 24.99 -51.43 -26.22
CA VAL A 435 24.36 -50.85 -25.02
C VAL A 435 24.63 -51.69 -23.77
N LYS A 436 24.62 -53.03 -23.88
CA LYS A 436 25.02 -53.92 -22.76
C LYS A 436 26.47 -53.71 -22.33
N GLN A 437 27.37 -53.48 -23.29
CA GLN A 437 28.77 -53.15 -23.00
C GLN A 437 28.89 -51.78 -22.32
N PHE A 438 28.16 -50.77 -22.78
CA PHE A 438 28.11 -49.45 -22.14
C PHE A 438 27.65 -49.54 -20.68
N VAL A 439 26.53 -50.23 -20.41
CA VAL A 439 26.03 -50.43 -19.04
C VAL A 439 27.07 -51.14 -18.18
N SER A 440 27.74 -52.15 -18.74
CA SER A 440 28.82 -52.87 -18.04
C SER A 440 30.01 -51.96 -17.72
N GLY A 441 30.37 -51.04 -18.61
CA GLY A 441 31.42 -50.05 -18.40
C GLY A 441 31.10 -49.07 -17.27
N ILE A 442 29.84 -48.59 -17.19
CA ILE A 442 29.41 -47.75 -16.06
C ILE A 442 29.46 -48.53 -14.75
N LEU A 443 28.98 -49.78 -14.74
CA LEU A 443 29.02 -50.64 -13.55
C LEU A 443 30.45 -50.87 -13.02
N ASP A 444 31.46 -50.88 -13.88
CA ASP A 444 32.86 -51.03 -13.48
C ASP A 444 33.44 -49.81 -12.76
N THR A 445 32.81 -48.65 -12.89
CA THR A 445 33.24 -47.42 -12.22
C THR A 445 32.64 -47.23 -10.83
N LEU A 446 31.48 -47.84 -10.59
CA LEU A 446 30.69 -47.65 -9.36
C LEU A 446 31.10 -48.65 -8.29
N GLU A 447 31.23 -48.18 -7.05
CA GLU A 447 31.32 -49.08 -5.90
C GLU A 447 29.93 -49.61 -5.55
N ILE A 448 29.64 -50.85 -5.94
CA ILE A 448 28.33 -51.46 -5.73
C ILE A 448 28.28 -52.16 -4.38
N SER A 449 27.44 -51.65 -3.48
CA SER A 449 27.18 -52.29 -2.19
C SER A 449 25.88 -51.75 -1.57
N PRO A 450 25.31 -52.41 -0.54
CA PRO A 450 24.14 -51.87 0.16
C PRO A 450 24.34 -50.48 0.79
N LYS A 451 25.60 -50.08 1.02
CA LYS A 451 25.98 -48.78 1.61
C LYS A 451 26.44 -47.74 0.56
N ALA A 452 26.83 -48.17 -0.63
CA ALA A 452 27.30 -47.32 -1.72
C ALA A 452 26.26 -47.27 -2.86
N ALA A 453 26.64 -47.57 -4.10
CA ALA A 453 25.73 -47.58 -5.23
C ALA A 453 24.80 -48.80 -5.22
N ARG A 454 23.51 -48.55 -5.43
CA ARG A 454 22.48 -49.56 -5.73
C ARG A 454 22.01 -49.33 -7.16
N VAL A 455 21.97 -50.39 -7.97
CA VAL A 455 21.65 -50.29 -9.39
C VAL A 455 20.50 -51.21 -9.74
N GLY A 456 19.49 -50.66 -10.41
CA GLY A 456 18.39 -51.37 -11.04
C GLY A 456 18.47 -51.24 -12.56
N LEU A 457 17.85 -52.19 -13.26
CA LEU A 457 17.79 -52.15 -14.71
C LEU A 457 16.45 -52.69 -15.19
N LEU A 458 15.82 -51.93 -16.09
CA LEU A 458 14.68 -52.36 -16.86
C LEU A 458 14.95 -52.19 -18.36
N GLN A 459 14.44 -53.14 -19.13
CA GLN A 459 14.41 -53.11 -20.58
C GLN A 459 12.97 -52.90 -21.03
N TYR A 460 12.74 -52.16 -22.12
CA TYR A 460 11.41 -51.97 -22.67
C TYR A 460 11.34 -52.20 -24.18
N SER A 461 10.15 -52.56 -24.65
CA SER A 461 9.76 -52.51 -26.06
C SER A 461 8.26 -52.24 -26.14
N THR A 462 7.43 -53.20 -26.58
CA THR A 462 5.95 -53.14 -26.40
C THR A 462 5.52 -53.36 -24.96
N GLU A 463 6.38 -53.99 -24.17
CA GLU A 463 6.18 -54.26 -22.74
C GLU A 463 7.46 -53.89 -21.99
N VAL A 464 7.36 -53.73 -20.67
CA VAL A 464 8.50 -53.40 -19.81
C VAL A 464 8.89 -54.63 -18.99
N ARG A 465 10.18 -55.01 -19.05
CA ARG A 465 10.76 -56.10 -18.26
C ARG A 465 11.81 -55.55 -17.30
N THR A 466 11.57 -55.70 -16.00
CA THR A 466 12.59 -55.45 -14.98
C THR A 466 13.59 -56.61 -15.00
N GLU A 467 14.84 -56.35 -15.39
CA GLU A 467 15.92 -57.35 -15.41
C GLU A 467 16.45 -57.60 -14.00
N PHE A 468 16.62 -56.52 -13.22
CA PHE A 468 16.89 -56.61 -11.78
C PHE A 468 16.58 -55.30 -11.06
N THR A 469 16.32 -55.39 -9.77
CA THR A 469 15.90 -54.28 -8.91
C THR A 469 17.07 -53.72 -8.10
N LEU A 470 16.90 -52.54 -7.50
CA LEU A 470 17.95 -51.88 -6.67
C LEU A 470 18.40 -52.74 -5.48
N ARG A 471 17.58 -53.71 -5.05
CA ARG A 471 17.89 -54.62 -3.93
C ARG A 471 18.54 -55.94 -4.36
N GLN A 472 18.43 -56.34 -5.62
CA GLN A 472 18.68 -57.71 -6.04
C GLN A 472 20.15 -58.13 -5.96
N PHE A 473 21.07 -57.24 -6.34
CA PHE A 473 22.50 -57.54 -6.38
C PHE A 473 23.30 -56.58 -5.48
N SER A 474 24.43 -57.07 -4.98
CA SER A 474 25.37 -56.31 -4.14
C SER A 474 26.80 -56.31 -4.69
N SER A 475 26.98 -56.74 -5.95
CA SER A 475 28.28 -56.86 -6.61
C SER A 475 28.16 -56.53 -8.09
N ALA A 476 29.08 -55.69 -8.60
CA ALA A 476 29.18 -55.35 -10.03
C ALA A 476 29.39 -56.59 -10.90
N LYS A 477 30.10 -57.61 -10.40
CA LYS A 477 30.32 -58.86 -11.13
C LYS A 477 29.02 -59.59 -11.45
N ASP A 478 28.10 -59.67 -10.48
CA ASP A 478 26.82 -60.36 -10.66
C ASP A 478 25.86 -59.55 -11.52
N MET A 479 25.86 -58.22 -11.37
CA MET A 479 25.10 -57.32 -12.25
C MET A 479 25.56 -57.42 -13.70
N LYS A 480 26.87 -57.37 -13.98
CA LYS A 480 27.41 -57.55 -15.34
C LYS A 480 27.05 -58.91 -15.94
N LYS A 481 27.06 -59.96 -15.12
CA LYS A 481 26.58 -61.28 -15.55
C LYS A 481 25.09 -61.23 -15.94
N ALA A 482 24.24 -60.61 -15.14
CA ALA A 482 22.83 -60.42 -15.47
C ALA A 482 22.65 -59.60 -16.75
N VAL A 483 23.39 -58.49 -16.89
CA VAL A 483 23.40 -57.65 -18.10
C VAL A 483 23.77 -58.47 -19.32
N SER A 484 24.87 -59.24 -19.29
CA SER A 484 25.31 -60.07 -20.41
C SER A 484 24.27 -61.10 -20.87
N GLN A 485 23.38 -61.53 -19.97
CA GLN A 485 22.33 -62.52 -20.22
C GLN A 485 20.98 -61.91 -20.65
N MET A 486 20.88 -60.59 -20.69
CA MET A 486 19.68 -59.90 -21.17
C MET A 486 19.37 -60.31 -22.61
N LYS A 487 18.10 -60.67 -22.84
CA LYS A 487 17.60 -61.03 -24.18
C LYS A 487 16.94 -59.83 -24.83
N TYR A 488 17.35 -59.56 -26.07
CA TYR A 488 16.75 -58.57 -26.95
C TYR A 488 15.26 -58.87 -27.22
N MET A 489 14.42 -57.83 -27.25
CA MET A 489 12.96 -57.97 -27.38
C MET A 489 12.47 -57.74 -28.82
N GLY A 490 13.02 -56.76 -29.53
CA GLY A 490 12.82 -56.51 -30.96
C GLY A 490 11.38 -56.15 -31.39
N ARG A 491 10.60 -55.48 -30.52
CA ARG A 491 9.21 -55.05 -30.80
C ARG A 491 9.10 -53.51 -30.87
N GLY A 492 7.93 -52.91 -30.62
CA GLY A 492 7.73 -51.45 -30.58
C GLY A 492 8.49 -50.74 -29.44
N SER A 493 8.32 -49.42 -29.29
CA SER A 493 8.95 -48.59 -28.22
C SER A 493 7.90 -47.84 -27.41
N MET A 494 7.52 -48.40 -26.26
CA MET A 494 6.63 -47.77 -25.27
C MET A 494 7.47 -47.08 -24.17
N THR A 495 8.11 -45.97 -24.52
CA THR A 495 9.02 -45.22 -23.65
C THR A 495 8.27 -44.61 -22.45
N GLY A 496 7.07 -44.09 -22.65
CA GLY A 496 6.22 -43.56 -21.57
C GLY A 496 5.89 -44.61 -20.51
N LEU A 497 5.54 -45.82 -20.94
CA LEU A 497 5.32 -46.96 -20.05
C LEU A 497 6.57 -47.34 -19.26
N ALA A 498 7.75 -47.27 -19.87
CA ALA A 498 9.03 -47.53 -19.21
C ALA A 498 9.32 -46.47 -18.13
N LEU A 499 9.10 -45.18 -18.43
CA LEU A 499 9.24 -44.09 -17.47
C LEU A 499 8.24 -44.19 -16.30
N ARG A 500 7.03 -44.65 -16.57
CA ARG A 500 6.04 -44.96 -15.53
C ARG A 500 6.56 -46.06 -14.59
N GLN A 501 7.01 -47.19 -15.12
CA GLN A 501 7.54 -48.30 -14.32
C GLN A 501 8.79 -47.88 -13.52
N MET A 502 9.68 -47.08 -14.13
CA MET A 502 10.84 -46.52 -13.47
C MET A 502 10.43 -45.66 -12.26
N SER A 503 9.54 -44.70 -12.47
CA SER A 503 9.17 -43.70 -11.47
C SER A 503 8.21 -44.20 -10.38
N GLU A 504 7.25 -45.07 -10.72
CA GLU A 504 6.23 -45.58 -9.79
C GLU A 504 6.65 -46.84 -9.04
N ARG A 505 7.60 -47.61 -9.58
CA ARG A 505 7.99 -48.89 -9.02
C ARG A 505 9.48 -49.00 -8.75
N SER A 506 10.34 -48.74 -9.74
CA SER A 506 11.78 -49.03 -9.61
C SER A 506 12.46 -48.20 -8.51
N PHE A 507 12.03 -46.96 -8.29
CA PHE A 507 12.51 -46.08 -7.20
C PHE A 507 11.72 -46.18 -5.89
N THR A 508 11.00 -47.28 -5.66
CA THR A 508 10.31 -47.52 -4.39
C THR A 508 11.23 -48.19 -3.37
N GLU A 509 10.96 -47.97 -2.08
CA GLU A 509 11.69 -48.63 -0.99
C GLU A 509 11.53 -50.16 -1.04
N THR A 510 10.37 -50.64 -1.51
CA THR A 510 10.11 -52.07 -1.73
C THR A 510 11.03 -52.69 -2.76
N GLU A 511 11.40 -51.95 -3.81
CA GLU A 511 12.31 -52.40 -4.87
C GLU A 511 13.78 -52.07 -4.56
N GLY A 512 14.07 -51.44 -3.41
CA GLY A 512 15.42 -51.25 -2.88
C GLY A 512 15.94 -49.82 -2.87
N ALA A 513 15.15 -48.84 -3.32
CA ALA A 513 15.51 -47.43 -3.19
C ALA A 513 15.61 -47.03 -1.72
N ARG A 514 16.51 -46.10 -1.41
CA ARG A 514 16.65 -45.58 -0.04
C ARG A 514 15.55 -44.54 0.25
N PRO A 515 15.12 -44.42 1.51
CA PRO A 515 14.11 -43.44 1.91
C PRO A 515 14.51 -42.03 1.49
N PHE A 516 13.53 -41.20 1.15
CA PHE A 516 13.79 -39.81 0.74
C PHE A 516 14.51 -39.01 1.85
N SER A 517 14.24 -39.32 3.12
CA SER A 517 14.92 -38.71 4.28
C SER A 517 16.43 -39.00 4.36
N ALA A 518 16.92 -40.03 3.68
CA ALA A 518 18.35 -40.32 3.60
C ALA A 518 19.08 -39.39 2.61
N ASN A 519 18.35 -38.56 1.85
CA ASN A 519 18.88 -37.58 0.91
C ASN A 519 19.86 -38.19 -0.12
N ILE A 520 19.56 -39.41 -0.57
CA ILE A 520 20.37 -40.12 -1.55
C ILE A 520 19.94 -39.72 -2.97
N PRO A 521 20.89 -39.32 -3.84
CA PRO A 521 20.60 -39.01 -5.23
C PRO A 521 19.96 -40.20 -5.95
N ARG A 522 18.87 -39.93 -6.66
CA ARG A 522 18.15 -40.89 -7.50
C ARG A 522 18.37 -40.51 -8.95
N ILE A 523 19.06 -41.36 -9.69
CA ILE A 523 19.46 -41.09 -11.08
C ILE A 523 18.88 -42.16 -11.99
N SER A 524 18.27 -41.75 -13.10
CA SER A 524 17.84 -42.63 -14.17
C SER A 524 18.67 -42.34 -15.42
N ILE A 525 19.19 -43.38 -16.08
CA ILE A 525 19.80 -43.26 -17.41
C ILE A 525 18.87 -43.93 -18.40
N VAL A 526 18.32 -43.16 -19.33
CA VAL A 526 17.34 -43.59 -20.33
C VAL A 526 18.01 -43.67 -21.69
N PHE A 527 18.03 -44.85 -22.28
CA PHE A 527 18.50 -45.10 -23.63
C PHE A 527 17.30 -45.25 -24.56
N THR A 528 17.25 -44.45 -25.62
CA THR A 528 16.25 -44.56 -26.69
C THR A 528 16.88 -44.22 -28.05
N ASP A 529 16.46 -44.91 -29.11
CA ASP A 529 17.00 -44.72 -30.46
C ASP A 529 15.94 -44.23 -31.48
N GLY A 530 14.70 -44.09 -31.02
CA GLY A 530 13.55 -43.86 -31.88
C GLY A 530 12.44 -43.09 -31.18
N ARG A 531 11.41 -42.77 -31.98
CA ARG A 531 10.21 -42.07 -31.53
C ARG A 531 9.35 -42.96 -30.64
N ALA A 532 8.99 -42.49 -29.45
CA ALA A 532 8.01 -43.17 -28.61
C ALA A 532 6.67 -43.35 -29.33
N GLN A 533 6.00 -44.46 -29.00
CA GLN A 533 4.67 -44.79 -29.50
C GLN A 533 3.56 -44.45 -28.50
N ASP A 534 3.92 -43.83 -27.38
CA ASP A 534 3.08 -43.44 -26.26
C ASP A 534 3.49 -42.06 -25.69
N GLU A 535 2.70 -41.53 -24.75
CA GLU A 535 2.94 -40.23 -24.13
C GLU A 535 4.10 -40.27 -23.13
N VAL A 536 5.13 -39.46 -23.37
CA VAL A 536 6.39 -39.45 -22.60
C VAL A 536 6.43 -38.34 -21.55
N SER A 537 5.96 -37.14 -21.92
CA SER A 537 6.15 -35.91 -21.15
C SER A 537 5.50 -35.97 -19.76
N GLU A 538 4.33 -36.60 -19.62
CA GLU A 538 3.65 -36.78 -18.33
C GLU A 538 4.52 -37.55 -17.33
N TRP A 539 5.07 -38.69 -17.78
CA TRP A 539 5.83 -39.59 -16.91
C TRP A 539 7.23 -39.07 -16.63
N ALA A 540 7.89 -38.45 -17.60
CA ALA A 540 9.15 -37.75 -17.39
C ALA A 540 8.99 -36.61 -16.36
N THR A 541 7.95 -35.80 -16.49
CA THR A 541 7.67 -34.70 -15.54
C THR A 541 7.41 -35.22 -14.13
N ARG A 542 6.60 -36.28 -13.98
CA ARG A 542 6.35 -36.89 -12.66
C ARG A 542 7.61 -37.48 -12.03
N ALA A 543 8.47 -38.11 -12.83
CA ALA A 543 9.74 -38.64 -12.34
C ALA A 543 10.65 -37.50 -11.83
N LYS A 544 10.78 -36.42 -12.61
CA LYS A 544 11.54 -35.21 -12.24
C LYS A 544 11.00 -34.57 -10.95
N GLN A 545 9.68 -34.44 -10.80
CA GLN A 545 9.03 -33.91 -9.59
C GLN A 545 9.28 -34.77 -8.34
N ARG A 546 9.58 -36.06 -8.49
CA ARG A 546 9.95 -36.97 -7.38
C ARG A 546 11.44 -36.90 -7.02
N GLY A 547 12.19 -35.96 -7.60
CA GLY A 547 13.62 -35.79 -7.35
C GLY A 547 14.49 -36.82 -8.08
N ILE A 548 13.97 -37.43 -9.16
CA ILE A 548 14.76 -38.33 -10.01
C ILE A 548 15.44 -37.48 -11.10
N ILE A 549 16.75 -37.52 -11.16
CA ILE A 549 17.55 -36.89 -12.21
C ILE A 549 17.61 -37.85 -13.39
N ILE A 550 17.16 -37.41 -14.57
CA ILE A 550 17.06 -38.26 -15.76
C ILE A 550 18.09 -37.81 -16.78
N TYR A 551 19.03 -38.69 -17.10
CA TYR A 551 19.94 -38.56 -18.23
C TYR A 551 19.34 -39.26 -19.43
N ALA A 552 19.02 -38.52 -20.50
CA ALA A 552 18.50 -39.08 -21.74
C ALA A 552 19.63 -39.24 -22.75
N ILE A 553 19.81 -40.45 -23.26
CA ILE A 553 20.82 -40.80 -24.27
C ILE A 553 20.07 -41.24 -25.52
N GLY A 554 20.09 -40.36 -26.52
CA GLY A 554 19.57 -40.60 -27.85
C GLY A 554 20.64 -41.17 -28.77
N ILE A 555 20.32 -42.22 -29.53
CA ILE A 555 21.25 -42.77 -30.53
C ILE A 555 20.62 -42.77 -31.93
N GLY A 556 21.38 -42.38 -32.95
CA GLY A 556 21.01 -42.58 -34.35
C GLY A 556 19.90 -41.66 -34.85
N LYS A 557 18.64 -42.11 -34.78
CA LYS A 557 17.45 -41.37 -35.28
C LYS A 557 16.51 -40.90 -34.17
N ALA A 558 17.01 -40.85 -32.93
CA ALA A 558 16.25 -40.35 -31.80
C ALA A 558 15.80 -38.89 -32.06
N ILE A 559 14.58 -38.56 -31.63
CA ILE A 559 14.02 -37.22 -31.81
C ILE A 559 14.48 -36.35 -30.64
N GLU A 560 15.25 -35.31 -30.94
CA GLU A 560 15.83 -34.41 -29.93
C GLU A 560 14.74 -33.78 -29.02
N GLU A 561 13.62 -33.35 -29.59
CA GLU A 561 12.48 -32.79 -28.84
C GLU A 561 11.94 -33.77 -27.78
N GLU A 562 11.85 -35.07 -28.11
CA GLU A 562 11.38 -36.09 -27.16
C GLU A 562 12.42 -36.35 -26.06
N LEU A 563 13.70 -36.37 -26.41
CA LEU A 563 14.77 -36.53 -25.43
C LEU A 563 14.86 -35.35 -24.47
N LEU A 564 14.62 -34.12 -24.95
CA LEU A 564 14.53 -32.91 -24.12
C LEU A 564 13.38 -33.03 -23.11
N GLU A 565 12.24 -33.59 -23.50
CA GLU A 565 11.13 -33.81 -22.58
C GLU A 565 11.47 -34.85 -21.50
N ILE A 566 12.27 -35.87 -21.84
CA ILE A 566 12.74 -36.92 -20.92
C ILE A 566 13.78 -36.37 -19.94
N ALA A 567 14.80 -35.67 -20.45
CA ALA A 567 15.95 -35.22 -19.67
C ALA A 567 15.56 -34.25 -18.54
N SER A 568 16.37 -34.24 -17.48
CA SER A 568 16.28 -33.24 -16.41
C SER A 568 16.93 -31.91 -16.80
N GLU A 569 16.49 -30.82 -16.16
CA GLU A 569 17.15 -29.52 -16.33
C GLU A 569 18.44 -29.42 -15.49
N PRO A 570 19.48 -28.71 -15.97
CA PRO A 570 19.56 -28.10 -17.30
C PRO A 570 19.84 -29.13 -18.40
N SER A 571 19.17 -28.99 -19.55
CA SER A 571 19.26 -29.96 -20.65
C SER A 571 20.69 -30.26 -21.13
N TYR A 572 21.56 -29.25 -21.23
CA TYR A 572 22.96 -29.42 -21.67
C TYR A 572 23.81 -30.34 -20.78
N LYS A 573 23.36 -30.66 -19.54
CA LYS A 573 24.04 -31.62 -18.66
C LYS A 573 23.46 -33.03 -18.73
N HIS A 574 22.18 -33.15 -19.11
CA HIS A 574 21.40 -34.37 -18.95
C HIS A 574 20.94 -34.98 -20.27
N LEU A 575 21.14 -34.27 -21.39
CA LEU A 575 20.84 -34.76 -22.72
C LEU A 575 22.14 -35.09 -23.45
N PHE A 576 22.25 -36.34 -23.92
CA PHE A 576 23.33 -36.78 -24.79
C PHE A 576 22.75 -37.31 -26.09
N TYR A 577 23.38 -36.93 -27.19
CA TYR A 577 23.04 -37.41 -28.52
C TYR A 577 24.27 -38.05 -29.16
N ALA A 578 24.12 -39.29 -29.61
CA ALA A 578 25.15 -40.03 -30.33
C ALA A 578 24.69 -40.27 -31.77
N GLU A 579 25.46 -39.83 -32.76
CA GLU A 579 25.15 -40.12 -34.17
C GLU A 579 25.25 -41.62 -34.45
N ASP A 580 26.16 -42.30 -33.77
CA ASP A 580 26.35 -43.74 -33.83
C ASP A 580 26.80 -44.31 -32.48
N PHE A 581 26.86 -45.64 -32.40
CA PHE A 581 27.20 -46.36 -31.18
C PHE A 581 28.68 -46.29 -30.80
N THR A 582 29.55 -45.71 -31.63
CA THR A 582 30.98 -45.53 -31.32
C THR A 582 31.23 -44.34 -30.40
N ALA A 583 30.38 -43.31 -30.47
CA ALA A 583 30.41 -42.15 -29.57
C ALA A 583 29.95 -42.44 -28.13
N LEU A 584 29.47 -43.66 -27.85
CA LEU A 584 29.04 -44.06 -26.51
C LEU A 584 30.20 -44.11 -25.49
N GLU A 585 31.44 -44.30 -25.95
CA GLU A 585 32.61 -44.27 -25.05
C GLU A 585 32.85 -42.86 -24.49
N ASP A 586 32.79 -41.83 -25.34
CA ASP A 586 32.92 -40.43 -24.93
C ASP A 586 31.79 -40.02 -23.98
N ILE A 587 30.55 -40.42 -24.29
CA ILE A 587 29.38 -40.19 -23.41
C ILE A 587 29.56 -40.89 -22.07
N SER A 588 30.24 -42.05 -22.02
CA SER A 588 30.52 -42.74 -20.76
C SER A 588 31.39 -41.88 -19.84
N GLU A 589 32.44 -41.26 -20.36
CA GLU A 589 33.32 -40.39 -19.57
C GLU A 589 32.62 -39.11 -19.11
N GLU A 590 31.83 -38.48 -19.99
CA GLU A 590 31.07 -37.29 -19.62
C GLU A 590 29.99 -37.60 -18.58
N LEU A 591 29.25 -38.69 -18.76
CA LEU A 591 28.22 -39.12 -17.81
C LEU A 591 28.82 -39.43 -16.43
N ARG A 592 30.02 -40.01 -16.37
CA ARG A 592 30.73 -40.22 -15.10
C ARG A 592 30.99 -38.88 -14.40
N ALA A 593 31.48 -37.88 -15.12
CA ALA A 593 31.72 -36.55 -14.55
C ALA A 593 30.41 -35.91 -14.05
N GLN A 594 29.32 -36.01 -14.82
CA GLN A 594 28.03 -35.44 -14.43
C GLN A 594 27.41 -36.15 -13.23
N ILE A 595 27.51 -37.48 -13.13
CA ILE A 595 27.09 -38.23 -11.95
C ILE A 595 27.86 -37.73 -10.72
N CYS A 596 29.16 -37.47 -10.85
CA CYS A 596 29.97 -36.93 -9.76
C CYS A 596 29.54 -35.53 -9.31
N GLU A 597 29.13 -34.65 -10.23
CA GLU A 597 28.57 -33.34 -9.90
C GLU A 597 27.19 -33.45 -9.23
N ALA A 598 26.30 -34.33 -9.71
CA ALA A 598 25.00 -34.56 -9.09
C ALA A 598 25.12 -35.03 -7.63
N LEU A 599 26.17 -35.78 -7.29
CA LEU A 599 26.48 -36.18 -5.91
C LEU A 599 27.01 -35.02 -5.04
N LYS A 600 27.58 -33.96 -5.63
CA LYS A 600 28.02 -32.74 -4.91
C LYS A 600 26.86 -31.80 -4.62
N GLU A 601 25.89 -31.69 -5.53
CA GLU A 601 24.76 -30.76 -5.46
C GLU A 601 23.59 -31.24 -4.57
N SER A 602 23.59 -32.52 -4.13
CA SER A 602 22.64 -33.01 -3.12
C SER A 602 22.74 -32.18 -1.84
N PRO A 603 21.63 -31.79 -1.16
CA PRO A 603 21.57 -30.68 -0.19
C PRO A 603 22.25 -30.96 1.17
N HIS A 604 23.54 -31.29 1.14
CA HIS A 604 24.43 -31.28 2.29
C HIS A 604 25.21 -29.96 2.43
N GLN A 605 24.95 -28.94 1.60
CA GLN A 605 25.72 -27.69 1.60
C GLN A 605 24.94 -26.38 1.39
N GLN A 606 23.61 -26.37 1.43
CA GLN A 606 22.82 -25.13 1.49
C GLN A 606 22.01 -25.06 2.78
N ASP A 607 22.71 -24.82 3.90
CA ASP A 607 22.13 -24.15 5.07
C ASP A 607 23.28 -23.67 5.98
N ALA A 608 23.85 -22.53 5.60
CA ALA A 608 24.71 -21.72 6.46
C ALA A 608 24.69 -20.26 6.01
N SER A 609 23.51 -19.65 5.90
CA SER A 609 23.38 -18.21 6.10
C SER A 609 21.98 -17.85 6.60
N SER A 610 21.93 -17.16 7.74
CA SER A 610 20.74 -16.62 8.41
C SER A 610 20.02 -17.52 9.42
N GLY A 611 20.67 -17.70 10.57
CA GLY A 611 20.04 -18.17 11.80
C GLY A 611 20.60 -17.41 13.00
N ARG A 612 20.06 -16.23 13.31
CA ARG A 612 20.29 -15.54 14.59
C ARG A 612 19.77 -16.44 15.72
N ILE A 613 20.67 -17.01 16.51
CA ILE A 613 20.33 -17.71 17.75
C ILE A 613 20.11 -16.64 18.84
N HIS A 614 18.84 -16.34 19.13
CA HIS A 614 18.48 -15.75 20.42
C HIS A 614 18.66 -16.82 21.51
N LYS A 615 19.53 -16.51 22.48
CA LYS A 615 19.68 -17.27 23.73
C LYS A 615 18.39 -17.15 24.54
N THR A 616 17.77 -18.26 24.91
CA THR A 616 16.82 -18.35 26.04
C THR A 616 17.40 -19.28 27.10
N GLY A 617 17.55 -18.74 28.31
CA GLY A 617 17.78 -19.50 29.54
C GLY A 617 16.50 -20.20 30.03
N PRO A 618 16.60 -20.99 31.11
CA PRO A 618 15.87 -22.24 31.26
C PRO A 618 14.43 -22.14 31.81
N GLN A 619 13.62 -23.12 31.42
CA GLN A 619 12.28 -23.48 31.93
C GLN A 619 12.20 -23.60 33.47
N PRO A 620 10.99 -23.46 34.05
CA PRO A 620 10.28 -24.67 34.50
C PRO A 620 8.73 -24.67 34.35
N SER A 621 8.20 -25.91 34.19
CA SER A 621 6.88 -26.46 34.60
C SER A 621 5.55 -25.75 34.25
N GLY A 622 4.66 -26.45 33.53
CA GLY A 622 3.22 -26.11 33.39
C GLY A 622 2.35 -26.67 34.54
N PRO A 623 1.05 -26.94 34.30
CA PRO A 623 0.01 -26.04 33.81
C PRO A 623 -1.15 -25.94 34.82
N GLU A 624 -1.84 -24.80 34.97
CA GLU A 624 -3.16 -24.80 35.61
C GLU A 624 -4.03 -23.60 35.20
N SER A 625 -5.34 -23.88 35.13
CA SER A 625 -6.45 -23.07 34.65
C SER A 625 -6.94 -22.08 35.71
N THR A 626 -7.28 -20.84 35.34
CA THR A 626 -8.42 -20.10 35.95
C THR A 626 -8.76 -18.80 35.22
N THR A 627 -10.05 -18.46 35.28
CA THR A 627 -10.76 -17.42 34.51
C THR A 627 -11.04 -16.14 35.33
N ILE A 628 -11.00 -14.97 34.67
CA ILE A 628 -11.75 -13.69 34.87
C ILE A 628 -11.48 -12.83 36.13
N ALA A 629 -11.07 -11.56 35.93
CA ALA A 629 -11.90 -10.34 36.16
C ALA A 629 -11.17 -9.03 35.75
N ILE A 630 -11.94 -8.09 35.19
CA ILE A 630 -11.52 -6.81 34.57
C ILE A 630 -11.79 -5.65 35.54
N THR A 631 -10.83 -4.74 35.70
CA THR A 631 -11.06 -3.32 36.02
C THR A 631 -9.95 -2.44 35.41
N ASP A 632 -10.31 -1.67 34.37
CA ASP A 632 -10.04 -0.24 34.09
C ASP A 632 -8.60 0.33 34.30
N VAL A 633 -7.98 1.14 33.43
CA VAL A 633 -8.43 1.94 32.28
C VAL A 633 -7.20 2.63 31.63
N ILE A 634 -7.21 2.76 30.29
CA ILE A 634 -6.57 3.81 29.43
C ILE A 634 -5.03 3.80 29.27
N ASP A 635 -4.51 3.30 28.13
CA ASP A 635 -4.19 4.13 26.94
C ASP A 635 -3.86 3.27 25.69
N CYS A 636 -4.49 3.63 24.58
CA CYS A 636 -4.46 3.01 23.25
C CYS A 636 -3.27 3.51 22.38
N PRO A 637 -3.05 3.06 21.12
CA PRO A 637 -3.24 1.73 20.52
C PRO A 637 -2.18 1.33 19.43
N HIS A 638 -2.14 0.02 19.18
CA HIS A 638 -1.99 -0.69 17.90
C HIS A 638 -0.72 -0.58 17.01
N LEU A 639 0.08 -1.65 17.11
CA LEU A 639 0.71 -2.32 15.97
C LEU A 639 -0.15 -3.52 15.54
N ALA A 640 -0.04 -3.85 14.25
CA ALA A 640 -0.43 -5.09 13.58
C ALA A 640 -1.90 -5.27 13.15
N VAL A 641 -2.10 -5.43 11.83
CA VAL A 641 -2.65 -6.63 11.15
C VAL A 641 -2.14 -6.55 9.69
N HIS A 642 -1.21 -7.39 9.25
CA HIS A 642 -1.42 -8.68 8.56
C HIS A 642 -2.27 -8.58 7.29
N HIS A 643 -1.72 -8.83 6.10
CA HIS A 643 -2.53 -9.37 4.99
C HIS A 643 -1.73 -10.39 4.18
N ARG A 644 -2.36 -11.56 4.06
CA ARG A 644 -1.99 -12.72 3.26
C ARG A 644 -2.96 -12.74 2.07
N TYR A 645 -2.43 -13.04 0.89
CA TYR A 645 -3.09 -13.15 -0.42
C TYR A 645 -4.39 -13.95 -0.42
N LEU A 646 -5.36 -13.53 -1.25
CA LEU A 646 -6.24 -14.42 -2.01
C LEU A 646 -6.66 -13.75 -3.34
N PHE A 647 -6.69 -14.59 -4.38
CA PHE A 647 -7.21 -14.35 -5.73
C PHE A 647 -8.73 -14.11 -5.71
N GLU A 648 -9.23 -13.34 -6.68
CA GLU A 648 -10.65 -13.43 -7.11
C GLU A 648 -10.72 -13.63 -8.62
N ASP A 649 -11.42 -14.70 -8.99
CA ASP A 649 -12.00 -14.93 -10.30
C ASP A 649 -13.50 -14.62 -10.24
N SER A 650 -14.06 -14.32 -11.40
CA SER A 650 -15.40 -13.78 -11.63
C SER A 650 -16.51 -14.84 -11.68
N GLN A 651 -17.73 -14.52 -11.21
CA GLN A 651 -19.03 -14.66 -11.90
C GLN A 651 -20.28 -14.68 -10.96
N ILE A 652 -21.21 -13.75 -11.22
CA ILE A 652 -22.66 -13.92 -11.53
C ILE A 652 -23.71 -14.37 -10.45
N HIS A 653 -24.81 -13.58 -10.45
CA HIS A 653 -26.24 -13.82 -10.12
C HIS A 653 -26.83 -13.58 -8.70
N SER A 654 -27.61 -12.48 -8.67
CA SER A 654 -29.05 -12.38 -8.33
C SER A 654 -29.56 -12.37 -6.88
N THR A 655 -30.26 -11.24 -6.62
CA THR A 655 -31.65 -11.08 -6.12
C THR A 655 -31.97 -10.86 -4.63
N THR A 656 -32.81 -9.81 -4.49
CA THR A 656 -33.90 -9.54 -3.53
C THR A 656 -33.61 -8.89 -2.17
N GLY A 657 -33.87 -7.57 -2.11
CA GLY A 657 -34.86 -6.89 -1.26
C GLY A 657 -34.59 -6.79 0.25
N ASN A 658 -35.03 -5.78 1.01
CA ASN A 658 -35.80 -4.55 0.78
C ASN A 658 -35.84 -3.81 2.16
N TRP A 659 -36.19 -2.51 2.19
CA TRP A 659 -36.59 -1.65 3.35
C TRP A 659 -35.59 -0.65 4.00
N VAL A 660 -36.07 0.60 4.02
CA VAL A 660 -35.58 1.93 4.50
C VAL A 660 -36.26 2.23 5.88
N PRO A 661 -36.16 3.42 6.57
CA PRO A 661 -35.25 4.59 6.48
C PRO A 661 -34.83 5.32 7.82
N PHE A 662 -33.77 6.18 7.72
CA PHE A 662 -33.54 7.54 8.34
C PHE A 662 -33.45 7.76 9.89
N PRO A 663 -32.91 8.91 10.42
CA PRO A 663 -32.04 9.96 9.83
C PRO A 663 -30.93 10.59 10.76
N ILE A 664 -30.22 11.60 10.21
CA ILE A 664 -29.52 12.77 10.85
C ILE A 664 -28.09 12.48 11.39
N LEU A 665 -26.99 13.18 11.04
CA LEU A 665 -26.73 14.63 10.91
C LEU A 665 -25.57 14.97 9.94
N LYS A 666 -25.70 16.12 9.27
CA LYS A 666 -24.76 16.80 8.36
C LYS A 666 -23.46 17.28 9.04
N CYS A 667 -22.36 17.37 8.29
CA CYS A 667 -21.76 18.65 7.90
C CYS A 667 -20.66 18.51 6.83
N PHE A 668 -20.50 19.59 6.06
CA PHE A 668 -19.89 19.71 4.74
C PHE A 668 -18.60 20.57 4.78
N CYS A 669 -17.80 20.43 3.72
CA CYS A 669 -17.02 21.45 2.98
C CYS A 669 -15.52 21.75 3.27
N PHE A 670 -14.70 21.32 2.29
CA PHE A 670 -13.86 22.11 1.35
C PHE A 670 -12.72 23.05 1.82
N SER A 671 -11.49 22.62 1.48
CA SER A 671 -10.45 23.26 0.62
C SER A 671 -10.17 24.78 0.65
N ALA A 672 -8.92 25.19 0.95
CA ALA A 672 -8.06 26.05 0.07
C ALA A 672 -6.62 26.30 0.61
N LYS A 673 -5.67 26.44 -0.34
CA LYS A 673 -4.20 26.74 -0.35
C LYS A 673 -3.86 28.19 0.11
N ALA A 674 -2.64 28.69 0.41
CA ALA A 674 -1.23 28.22 0.53
C ALA A 674 -0.30 29.38 1.04
N SER A 675 0.98 29.05 1.35
CA SER A 675 2.23 29.89 1.43
C SER A 675 2.61 30.47 2.82
N LYS A 676 3.84 30.39 3.37
CA LYS A 676 5.18 29.90 2.94
C LYS A 676 6.11 29.68 4.16
N ASP A 677 7.15 28.86 3.92
CA ASP A 677 8.49 28.74 4.52
C ASP A 677 8.82 27.69 5.62
N ASN A 678 9.83 26.87 5.24
CA ASN A 678 10.72 25.93 5.94
C ASN A 678 10.05 24.74 6.68
N ASP A 679 10.34 23.47 6.42
CA ASP A 679 11.60 22.80 6.10
C ASP A 679 11.31 21.40 5.53
N GLN A 680 12.19 20.92 4.65
CA GLN A 680 12.01 19.74 3.80
C GLN A 680 12.51 18.45 4.50
N CYS A 681 11.62 17.49 4.73
CA CYS A 681 11.94 16.06 4.82
C CYS A 681 10.88 15.29 4.01
N LYS A 682 11.23 14.96 2.75
CA LYS A 682 10.43 14.11 1.87
C LYS A 682 11.10 12.74 1.77
N CYS A 683 10.43 11.71 2.24
CA CYS A 683 10.61 10.33 1.77
C CYS A 683 9.64 10.11 0.60
N GLU A 684 10.16 10.08 -0.62
CA GLU A 684 9.43 9.64 -1.81
C GLU A 684 9.65 8.13 -2.00
N ASN A 685 8.57 7.36 -1.89
CA ASN A 685 8.54 5.96 -2.27
C ASN A 685 8.25 5.82 -3.77
N LEU A 686 9.19 5.18 -4.45
CA LEU A 686 8.98 4.04 -5.36
C LEU A 686 8.01 4.21 -6.56
N VAL A 687 8.36 5.07 -7.51
CA VAL A 687 8.01 4.87 -8.94
C VAL A 687 9.22 5.22 -9.80
N THR A 688 10.28 4.43 -9.69
CA THR A 688 11.48 4.53 -10.55
C THR A 688 12.28 3.21 -10.58
N PHE A 689 11.60 2.06 -10.58
CA PHE A 689 12.26 0.76 -10.78
C PHE A 689 11.52 -0.20 -11.73
N GLN A 690 10.65 0.34 -12.59
CA GLN A 690 10.01 -0.41 -13.68
C GLN A 690 10.37 0.09 -15.08
N ASN A 691 11.33 1.01 -15.21
CA ASN A 691 11.79 1.55 -16.50
C ASN A 691 13.31 1.46 -16.72
N TYR A 692 14.03 0.58 -16.02
CA TYR A 692 15.47 0.34 -16.25
C TYR A 692 15.83 -1.10 -16.65
N ALA A 693 14.87 -2.01 -16.69
CA ALA A 693 15.08 -3.40 -17.14
C ALA A 693 14.64 -3.67 -18.59
N THR A 694 14.31 -2.61 -19.35
CA THR A 694 13.80 -2.74 -20.74
C THR A 694 14.64 -1.98 -21.77
N SER A 695 15.79 -1.40 -21.38
CA SER A 695 16.69 -0.69 -22.30
C SER A 695 17.96 -1.45 -22.68
N GLU A 696 18.30 -2.56 -22.03
CA GLU A 696 19.46 -3.40 -22.42
C GLU A 696 19.11 -4.73 -23.11
N VAL A 697 17.85 -5.17 -23.05
CA VAL A 697 17.38 -6.30 -23.89
C VAL A 697 17.10 -5.87 -25.34
N ARG A 698 16.98 -4.56 -25.61
CA ARG A 698 16.73 -4.02 -26.95
C ARG A 698 17.99 -3.65 -27.76
N LYS A 699 19.19 -3.84 -27.20
CA LYS A 699 20.47 -3.67 -27.92
C LYS A 699 21.13 -5.00 -28.36
N LEU A 700 20.64 -6.15 -27.89
CA LEU A 700 21.20 -7.46 -28.24
C LEU A 700 20.45 -8.20 -29.36
N THR A 701 19.37 -7.64 -29.91
CA THR A 701 18.58 -8.23 -31.03
C THR A 701 18.68 -7.47 -32.35
N GLN A 702 19.78 -6.74 -32.58
CA GLN A 702 20.12 -6.13 -33.88
C GLN A 702 21.58 -6.39 -34.26
N ARG A 703 21.99 -7.66 -34.32
CA ARG A 703 23.26 -8.03 -34.96
C ARG A 703 23.33 -9.40 -35.66
N TYR A 704 22.20 -9.99 -36.00
CA TYR A 704 22.12 -11.06 -37.00
C TYR A 704 20.78 -10.98 -37.75
N ILE A 705 20.73 -10.09 -38.75
CA ILE A 705 20.14 -10.34 -40.08
C ILE A 705 21.28 -10.12 -41.06
#